data_AF-A0A7C9GNS3-F1
#
_entry.id   AF-A0A7C9GNS3-F1
#
_cell.length_a   1.000
_cell.length_b   1.000
_cell.length_c   1.000
_cell.angle_alpha   90.00
_cell.angle_beta   90.00
_cell.angle_gamma   90.00
#
_symmetry.space_group_name_H-M   'P 1'
#
loop_
_entity.id
_entity.type
_entity.pdbx_description
1 polymer ?
#
loop_
_entity_poly.entity_id
_entity_poly.type
_entity_poly.pdbx_seq_one_letter_code
_entity_poly.pdbx_strand_id
1 'polypeptide(L)'
;MNNQDALFPIVKDDITFDALLTQAKTVIEQQSGQHWSNTSENDPGITLLEAYCYGASDLAYRHSLPLKDLLTPKKEEQTPGDGIFPKEFGPQQILTCGPITAADYRRALLDLHSSDTVSETSEDYFFFNDVQLVREPDNQRYKYWYNKKKREYTFNDLGSDGELTLRGNYWLYLLPSRETQANNKLAQEKLEAFLKDNRNLGESISHIIWLQPTDLSLQIDIELNDDVKDIADIFAKVYMTAEQRVLARPVRYTTQVMKDQGYSNEEIFSGPYLHHGWIPELPQAKDYTGATVLNLSHLVNRLLAIPGIQSITQLALANHNKTITQIPGDNWSWEIAQGYYPKLWGRDPLKLITSPTSPLTITAKGGVKVIVSKQQIEEKIIANPLIDTQPELLGWGKYRKIRDYYPVSNKLPTCYGLQAYASTQQQIQLHQFMLPFEQMLANGCAELALLPKLLAFKQRGEAVYGVQWPFKDNTVSHNVHQNIMPDLMTRLTHDSQIYIDDIQQQDYTNYAKELTILNYLLGYFGTQRAARPLTLDPQDFLSTQRGYLAQQPELTYQRNNIRIDKVSALQKRIAARLGLGGECFSETPDLAELPFYLIEHRQLLPVKPDTTFDKEQKPDSLEIEDDQLKITQKNSAGRLLQGQVINLIIIEDDREFPLRGQMITEVTGDTFSLGIRNSTDLEHNLHRIQQAFDEDKLRWQNSPVWLEDMDYQLVYANETYQNADEDERWITSSAQSPFPAMIKVNDEITLKYVITPSGPSQKISARAVRTAPRSEYELKARVIKFDRIKGKILIRRNNDSLNIFPLEAEAWRYRWYFSSEEYASADRFSFIVSVVIDRQLIENERVDPYKLESWVKTEILAEFPAHISMIIHWLSEEHFEDFASTYKRWQNNDAPLGDEAYHILETLTLGRLPSAATGIGSMRIATEQQRIEVVGESEDKWHEEVIKSNQLLYVPYTKRVVRVDIDLNKENDKYTVVSEFLYQPVDNKGKLVFLTDDNKIGPEYAVLESANAWTDYYVKVKKNKNGIITDEILHIKARKKVGLNLSWKAMNLYDLSAGNSWSFYYGFVLGDNQDLSGASFYTEKPLVLSLNYLSDPNDLKGETRTKFSFHFTYDGNKI
;
A
#
# COMPACT_ATOMS: atom_id res chain seq x y z
N MET A 1 29.23 0.14 28.17
CA MET A 1 30.14 1.30 28.23
C MET A 1 30.52 1.54 29.68
N ASN A 2 31.76 1.23 30.06
CA ASN A 2 32.32 1.61 31.36
C ASN A 2 32.47 3.14 31.41
N ASN A 3 32.44 3.73 32.61
CA ASN A 3 32.57 5.16 32.95
C ASN A 3 33.86 5.87 32.47
N GLN A 4 34.38 5.58 31.27
CA GLN A 4 35.59 6.16 30.68
C GLN A 4 35.31 7.41 29.83
N ASP A 5 34.04 7.81 29.64
CA ASP A 5 33.66 9.03 28.90
C ASP A 5 33.90 10.30 29.74
N ALA A 6 35.16 10.60 30.02
CA ALA A 6 35.52 11.84 30.67
C ALA A 6 36.37 12.66 29.71
N LEU A 7 35.70 13.35 28.77
CA LEU A 7 36.32 14.41 27.97
C LEU A 7 36.95 15.47 28.88
N PHE A 8 36.30 15.75 30.01
CA PHE A 8 36.74 16.76 30.98
C PHE A 8 38.20 16.60 31.45
N PRO A 9 38.68 15.47 32.02
CA PRO A 9 40.09 15.28 32.34
C PRO A 9 41.09 15.54 31.20
N ILE A 10 40.69 15.35 29.95
CA ILE A 10 41.55 15.56 28.78
C ILE A 10 41.66 17.05 28.46
N VAL A 11 40.53 17.76 28.47
CA VAL A 11 40.47 19.18 28.05
C VAL A 11 40.57 20.16 29.22
N LYS A 12 40.65 19.67 30.46
CA LYS A 12 40.51 20.47 31.69
C LYS A 12 41.38 21.72 31.68
N ASP A 13 42.64 21.57 31.30
CA ASP A 13 43.63 22.65 31.36
C ASP A 13 43.39 23.69 30.24
N ASP A 14 42.86 23.25 29.09
CA ASP A 14 42.59 24.08 27.91
C ASP A 14 41.31 24.94 28.07
N ILE A 15 40.31 24.45 28.81
CA ILE A 15 39.03 25.15 29.01
C ILE A 15 39.00 26.04 30.26
N THR A 16 40.14 26.19 30.95
CA THR A 16 40.25 27.06 32.13
C THR A 16 40.17 28.53 31.78
N PHE A 17 39.70 29.33 32.72
CA PHE A 17 39.68 30.79 32.61
C PHE A 17 41.06 31.38 32.23
N ASP A 18 42.12 30.95 32.91
CA ASP A 18 43.48 31.49 32.68
C ASP A 18 43.99 31.18 31.26
N ALA A 19 43.74 29.96 30.77
CA ALA A 19 44.11 29.56 29.41
C ALA A 19 43.37 30.40 28.36
N LEU A 20 42.04 30.55 28.52
CA LEU A 20 41.21 31.32 27.60
C LEU A 20 41.55 32.83 27.62
N LEU A 21 41.79 33.39 28.81
CA LEU A 21 42.20 34.80 28.93
C LEU A 21 43.55 35.05 28.28
N THR A 22 44.50 34.13 28.42
CA THR A 22 45.82 34.22 27.77
C THR A 22 45.68 34.21 26.25
N GLN A 23 44.84 33.33 25.70
CA GLN A 23 44.53 33.31 24.27
C GLN A 23 43.90 34.63 23.80
N ALA A 24 42.91 35.14 24.54
CA ALA A 24 42.23 36.38 24.19
C ALA A 24 43.16 37.60 24.22
N LYS A 25 44.01 37.73 25.25
CA LYS A 25 45.01 38.80 25.36
C LYS A 25 46.03 38.74 24.20
N THR A 26 46.42 37.55 23.78
CA THR A 26 47.31 37.36 22.62
C THR A 26 46.68 37.92 21.34
N VAL A 27 45.37 37.69 21.13
CA VAL A 27 44.64 38.24 19.97
C VAL A 27 44.60 39.78 20.02
N ILE A 28 44.34 40.36 21.20
CA ILE A 28 44.34 41.82 21.39
C ILE A 28 45.72 42.41 21.10
N GLU A 29 46.79 41.82 21.64
CA GLU A 29 48.15 42.29 21.39
C GLU A 29 48.50 42.28 19.89
N GLN A 30 48.13 41.21 19.18
CA GLN A 30 48.38 41.06 17.75
C GLN A 30 47.57 42.02 16.88
N GLN A 31 46.28 42.22 17.19
CA GLN A 31 45.37 42.96 16.32
C GLN A 31 45.28 44.46 16.67
N SER A 32 45.42 44.82 17.94
CA SER A 32 45.18 46.17 18.43
C SER A 32 46.20 46.68 19.45
N GLY A 33 47.34 46.00 19.66
CA GLY A 33 48.36 46.40 20.64
C GLY A 33 48.93 47.82 20.47
N GLN A 34 48.82 48.42 19.28
CA GLN A 34 49.17 49.83 19.04
C GLN A 34 48.11 50.83 19.52
N HIS A 35 46.84 50.42 19.53
CA HIS A 35 45.69 51.26 19.89
C HIS A 35 45.18 50.98 21.32
N TRP A 36 45.32 49.74 21.79
CA TRP A 36 44.95 49.30 23.13
C TRP A 36 46.20 48.73 23.84
N SER A 37 47.08 49.63 24.27
CA SER A 37 48.38 49.28 24.85
C SER A 37 48.36 49.05 26.37
N ASN A 38 47.30 49.46 27.07
CA ASN A 38 47.12 49.20 28.50
C ASN A 38 46.16 48.02 28.69
N THR A 39 46.70 46.84 28.94
CA THR A 39 45.92 45.61 29.19
C THR A 39 46.00 45.17 30.65
N SER A 40 46.08 46.15 31.57
CA SER A 40 46.14 45.93 33.02
C SER A 40 44.74 45.66 33.59
N GLU A 41 44.67 45.08 34.80
CA GLU A 41 43.42 44.71 35.49
C GLU A 41 42.49 45.90 35.82
N ASN A 42 43.01 47.13 35.76
CA ASN A 42 42.21 48.33 36.00
C ASN A 42 41.46 48.83 34.75
N ASP A 43 41.74 48.28 33.57
CA ASP A 43 41.10 48.67 32.33
C ASP A 43 39.70 48.02 32.23
N PRO A 44 38.62 48.81 32.05
CA PRO A 44 37.30 48.26 31.84
C PRO A 44 37.19 47.22 30.74
N GLY A 45 37.87 47.41 29.61
CA GLY A 45 37.84 46.44 28.52
C GLY A 45 38.45 45.08 28.90
N ILE A 46 39.47 45.07 29.77
CA ILE A 46 40.03 43.82 30.31
C ILE A 46 39.06 43.18 31.29
N THR A 47 38.43 43.93 32.17
CA THR A 47 37.43 43.36 33.10
C THR A 47 36.20 42.79 32.38
N LEU A 48 35.78 43.41 31.26
CA LEU A 48 34.74 42.85 30.38
C LEU A 48 35.22 41.54 29.74
N LEU A 49 36.44 41.54 29.20
CA LEU A 49 37.03 40.36 28.56
C LEU A 49 37.17 39.19 29.53
N GLU A 50 37.62 39.45 30.75
CA GLU A 50 37.72 38.45 31.82
C GLU A 50 36.34 37.85 32.12
N ALA A 51 35.31 38.68 32.29
CA ALA A 51 33.97 38.20 32.55
C ALA A 51 33.45 37.28 31.42
N TYR A 52 33.74 37.62 30.15
CA TYR A 52 33.39 36.78 29.01
C TYR A 52 34.26 35.52 28.87
N CYS A 53 35.55 35.58 29.21
CA CYS A 53 36.40 34.39 29.27
C CYS A 53 35.89 33.41 30.32
N TYR A 54 35.38 33.90 31.45
CA TYR A 54 34.71 33.08 32.45
C TYR A 54 33.42 32.46 31.89
N GLY A 55 32.59 33.24 31.19
CA GLY A 55 31.39 32.73 30.53
C GLY A 55 31.68 31.66 29.47
N ALA A 56 32.74 31.85 28.67
CA ALA A 56 33.22 30.87 27.71
C ALA A 56 33.76 29.60 28.38
N SER A 57 34.49 29.75 29.49
CA SER A 57 34.96 28.63 30.32
C SER A 57 33.78 27.81 30.87
N ASP A 58 32.72 28.47 31.36
CA ASP A 58 31.50 27.79 31.83
C ASP A 58 30.81 27.03 30.70
N LEU A 59 30.65 27.65 29.52
CA LEU A 59 30.07 26.98 28.36
C LEU A 59 30.92 25.76 27.93
N ALA A 60 32.24 25.92 27.79
CA ALA A 60 33.15 24.83 27.43
C ALA A 60 33.14 23.70 28.45
N TYR A 61 33.03 24.02 29.74
CA TYR A 61 32.84 23.02 30.79
C TYR A 61 31.55 22.20 30.58
N ARG A 62 30.43 22.83 30.18
CA ARG A 62 29.19 22.10 29.88
C ARG A 62 29.36 21.09 28.74
N HIS A 63 30.12 21.42 27.70
CA HIS A 63 30.44 20.48 26.61
C HIS A 63 31.25 19.26 27.06
N SER A 64 32.00 19.39 28.16
CA SER A 64 32.85 18.31 28.69
C SER A 64 32.12 17.31 29.60
N LEU A 65 30.83 17.54 29.87
CA LEU A 65 29.99 16.63 30.66
C LEU A 65 29.85 15.26 29.97
N PRO A 66 29.56 14.17 30.72
CA PRO A 66 29.42 12.84 30.13
C PRO A 66 28.39 12.81 29.00
N LEU A 67 28.72 12.19 27.86
CA LEU A 67 27.87 12.18 26.67
C LEU A 67 26.46 11.62 26.97
N LYS A 68 26.39 10.57 27.79
CA LYS A 68 25.13 9.99 28.25
C LYS A 68 24.22 11.02 28.93
N ASP A 69 24.79 11.92 29.73
CA ASP A 69 24.05 12.98 30.42
C ASP A 69 23.62 14.08 29.45
N LEU A 70 24.48 14.43 28.48
CA LEU A 70 24.18 15.43 27.45
C LEU A 70 23.05 15.00 26.50
N LEU A 71 22.96 13.70 26.20
CA LEU A 71 21.90 13.12 25.37
C LEU A 71 20.60 12.83 26.13
N THR A 72 20.59 12.98 27.46
CA THR A 72 19.39 12.71 28.26
C THR A 72 18.45 13.94 28.26
N PRO A 73 17.24 13.85 27.69
CA PRO A 73 16.27 14.94 27.72
C PRO A 73 15.60 15.05 29.09
N LYS A 74 14.76 16.06 29.27
CA LYS A 74 13.93 16.23 30.48
C LYS A 74 13.00 15.04 30.66
N LYS A 75 12.60 14.76 31.91
CA LYS A 75 11.76 13.60 32.23
C LYS A 75 10.41 13.64 31.51
N GLU A 76 9.86 14.82 31.28
CA GLU A 76 8.58 15.02 30.58
C GLU A 76 8.69 14.76 29.06
N GLU A 77 9.91 14.80 28.51
CA GLU A 77 10.22 14.53 27.10
C GLU A 77 10.72 13.09 26.89
N GLN A 78 10.84 12.28 27.94
CA GLN A 78 11.29 10.90 27.86
C GLN A 78 10.13 9.98 27.51
N THR A 79 10.31 9.16 26.48
CA THR A 79 9.38 8.09 26.13
C THR A 79 9.45 6.97 27.18
N PRO A 80 8.33 6.56 27.79
CA PRO A 80 8.31 5.47 28.76
C PRO A 80 8.79 4.14 28.15
N GLY A 81 9.69 3.44 28.85
CA GLY A 81 10.24 2.15 28.40
C GLY A 81 11.43 2.25 27.44
N ASP A 82 11.79 3.46 26.99
CA ASP A 82 12.98 3.71 26.17
C ASP A 82 14.21 4.09 27.01
N GLY A 83 15.35 4.20 26.31
CA GLY A 83 16.60 4.78 26.81
C GLY A 83 17.10 5.92 25.91
N ILE A 84 18.40 6.20 25.97
CA ILE A 84 19.06 7.23 25.14
C ILE A 84 18.73 7.04 23.66
N PHE A 85 18.71 5.79 23.21
CA PHE A 85 18.18 5.38 21.93
C PHE A 85 16.81 4.72 22.15
N PRO A 86 15.84 4.91 21.23
CA PRO A 86 14.58 4.19 21.28
C PRO A 86 14.82 2.67 21.29
N LYS A 87 13.99 1.91 21.99
CA LYS A 87 14.17 0.45 22.14
C LYS A 87 14.24 -0.30 20.82
N GLU A 88 13.58 0.20 19.78
CA GLU A 88 13.61 -0.37 18.42
C GLU A 88 15.00 -0.33 17.78
N PHE A 89 15.88 0.57 18.22
CA PHE A 89 17.28 0.65 17.75
C PHE A 89 18.23 -0.21 18.62
N GLY A 90 17.70 -0.99 19.56
CA GLY A 90 18.47 -1.97 20.33
C GLY A 90 19.02 -3.11 19.45
N PRO A 91 20.06 -3.82 19.93
CA PRO A 91 20.74 -4.85 19.15
C PRO A 91 19.80 -6.00 18.74
N GLN A 92 18.80 -6.33 19.57
CA GLN A 92 17.81 -7.38 19.27
C GLN A 92 16.98 -7.11 18.03
N GLN A 93 16.81 -5.85 17.63
CA GLN A 93 15.97 -5.47 16.49
C GLN A 93 16.81 -5.05 15.28
N ILE A 94 17.94 -4.39 15.50
CA ILE A 94 18.78 -3.87 14.41
C ILE A 94 19.73 -4.92 13.83
N LEU A 95 20.18 -5.89 14.64
CA LEU A 95 21.10 -6.95 14.19
C LEU A 95 20.36 -8.21 13.70
N THR A 96 19.14 -8.45 14.20
CA THR A 96 18.31 -9.55 13.73
C THR A 96 17.71 -9.23 12.35
N CYS A 97 17.30 -10.28 11.65
CA CYS A 97 16.61 -10.17 10.37
C CYS A 97 15.33 -11.00 10.39
N GLY A 98 14.31 -10.59 9.64
CA GLY A 98 13.10 -11.40 9.48
C GLY A 98 13.41 -12.80 8.90
N PRO A 99 12.52 -13.78 9.11
CA PRO A 99 12.75 -15.14 8.66
C PRO A 99 12.72 -15.25 7.13
N ILE A 100 13.85 -15.63 6.55
CA ILE A 100 14.00 -15.80 5.09
C ILE A 100 14.38 -17.24 4.76
N THR A 101 15.32 -17.83 5.50
CA THR A 101 15.74 -19.22 5.25
C THR A 101 14.84 -20.22 5.97
N ALA A 102 14.85 -21.47 5.50
CA ALA A 102 14.14 -22.55 6.20
C ALA A 102 14.59 -22.73 7.66
N ALA A 103 15.86 -22.43 7.97
CA ALA A 103 16.38 -22.47 9.34
C ALA A 103 15.83 -21.31 10.19
N ASP A 104 15.67 -20.13 9.62
CA ASP A 104 15.10 -18.97 10.32
C ASP A 104 13.61 -19.19 10.60
N TYR A 105 12.85 -19.65 9.61
CA TYR A 105 11.45 -20.07 9.82
C TYR A 105 11.35 -21.14 10.90
N ARG A 106 12.25 -22.13 10.91
CA ARG A 106 12.27 -23.16 11.96
C ARG A 106 12.54 -22.55 13.34
N ARG A 107 13.51 -21.63 13.48
CA ARG A 107 13.77 -20.94 14.77
C ARG A 107 12.56 -20.14 15.24
N ALA A 108 11.99 -19.31 14.37
CA ALA A 108 10.87 -18.44 14.69
C ALA A 108 9.59 -19.24 15.05
N LEU A 109 9.28 -20.29 14.30
CA LEU A 109 8.13 -21.15 14.58
C LEU A 109 8.31 -21.96 15.87
N LEU A 110 9.54 -22.38 16.20
CA LEU A 110 9.84 -23.04 17.48
C LEU A 110 9.73 -22.11 18.68
N ASP A 111 9.69 -20.79 18.47
CA ASP A 111 9.53 -19.80 19.53
C ASP A 111 8.07 -19.56 19.90
N LEU A 112 7.11 -19.88 19.02
CA LEU A 112 5.69 -19.65 19.29
C LEU A 112 5.20 -20.40 20.54
N HIS A 113 4.59 -19.66 21.46
CA HIS A 113 4.29 -20.13 22.82
C HIS A 113 2.85 -19.78 23.27
N SER A 114 2.25 -20.60 24.14
CA SER A 114 0.87 -20.41 24.62
C SER A 114 0.66 -19.13 25.44
N SER A 115 1.71 -18.62 26.10
CA SER A 115 1.66 -17.39 26.90
C SER A 115 1.73 -16.10 26.07
N ASP A 116 1.87 -16.19 24.74
CA ASP A 116 1.87 -15.02 23.84
C ASP A 116 0.45 -14.38 23.74
N THR A 117 -0.48 -14.74 24.62
CA THR A 117 -1.83 -14.21 24.77
C THR A 117 -2.18 -13.95 26.23
N VAL A 118 -3.04 -12.95 26.46
CA VAL A 118 -3.59 -12.59 27.79
C VAL A 118 -4.61 -13.62 28.31
N SER A 119 -4.60 -14.87 27.82
CA SER A 119 -5.58 -15.88 28.21
C SER A 119 -5.17 -16.61 29.50
N GLU A 120 -6.12 -16.72 30.43
CA GLU A 120 -6.02 -17.39 31.75
C GLU A 120 -5.87 -18.93 31.66
N THR A 121 -5.16 -19.48 30.67
CA THR A 121 -4.86 -20.92 30.62
C THR A 121 -3.69 -21.22 31.54
N SER A 122 -3.87 -22.15 32.47
CA SER A 122 -2.94 -22.45 33.57
C SER A 122 -1.68 -23.23 33.19
N GLU A 123 -1.43 -23.50 31.91
CA GLU A 123 -0.28 -24.31 31.45
C GLU A 123 0.45 -23.65 30.28
N ASP A 124 1.70 -23.27 30.53
CA ASP A 124 2.64 -22.64 29.61
C ASP A 124 3.41 -23.69 28.79
N TYR A 125 3.34 -23.65 27.46
CA TYR A 125 4.06 -24.57 26.58
C TYR A 125 4.33 -24.00 25.18
N PHE A 126 5.43 -24.44 24.56
CA PHE A 126 5.72 -24.19 23.15
C PHE A 126 4.81 -25.04 22.25
N PHE A 127 4.29 -24.46 21.18
CA PHE A 127 3.35 -25.19 20.31
C PHE A 127 3.99 -26.31 19.50
N PHE A 128 5.27 -26.14 19.12
CA PHE A 128 5.98 -27.05 18.23
C PHE A 128 7.26 -27.57 18.86
N ASN A 129 7.49 -28.87 18.72
CA ASN A 129 8.75 -29.52 19.09
C ASN A 129 9.75 -29.51 17.94
N ASP A 130 9.26 -29.54 16.70
CA ASP A 130 10.06 -29.47 15.48
C ASP A 130 9.21 -28.93 14.31
N VAL A 131 9.89 -28.35 13.33
CA VAL A 131 9.28 -27.75 12.14
C VAL A 131 10.19 -27.95 10.94
N GLN A 132 9.61 -28.21 9.77
CA GLN A 132 10.34 -28.28 8.51
C GLN A 132 9.59 -27.54 7.41
N LEU A 133 10.26 -26.56 6.81
CA LEU A 133 9.79 -25.88 5.60
C LEU A 133 10.52 -26.46 4.38
N VAL A 134 9.77 -26.91 3.38
CA VAL A 134 10.33 -27.43 2.12
C VAL A 134 9.59 -26.84 0.93
N ARG A 135 10.25 -26.80 -0.23
CA ARG A 135 9.61 -26.40 -1.48
C ARG A 135 8.51 -27.38 -1.85
N GLU A 136 7.41 -26.86 -2.41
CA GLU A 136 6.32 -27.68 -2.93
C GLU A 136 6.84 -28.68 -3.99
N PRO A 137 6.50 -29.98 -3.88
CA PRO A 137 6.91 -31.00 -4.85
C PRO A 137 6.45 -30.66 -6.27
N ASP A 138 7.30 -30.89 -7.27
CA ASP A 138 7.06 -30.49 -8.67
C ASP A 138 5.73 -31.02 -9.24
N ASN A 139 5.32 -32.23 -8.85
CA ASN A 139 4.08 -32.87 -9.29
C ASN A 139 2.81 -32.36 -8.58
N GLN A 140 2.97 -31.65 -7.46
CA GLN A 140 1.87 -31.10 -6.66
C GLN A 140 1.77 -29.57 -6.78
N ARG A 141 2.60 -28.95 -7.63
CA ARG A 141 2.55 -27.52 -7.85
C ARG A 141 1.17 -27.05 -8.28
N TYR A 142 0.86 -25.82 -7.92
CA TYR A 142 -0.29 -25.12 -8.47
C TYR A 142 -0.15 -25.04 -10.00
N LYS A 143 -1.07 -25.70 -10.69
CA LYS A 143 -1.13 -25.82 -12.15
C LYS A 143 -2.41 -25.20 -12.68
N TYR A 144 -2.29 -24.53 -13.82
CA TYR A 144 -3.39 -23.95 -14.57
C TYR A 144 -3.05 -24.00 -16.06
N TRP A 145 -4.04 -23.83 -16.94
CA TRP A 145 -3.87 -23.99 -18.38
C TRP A 145 -4.37 -22.77 -19.14
N TYR A 146 -3.68 -22.41 -20.23
CA TYR A 146 -4.11 -21.38 -21.17
C TYR A 146 -4.61 -22.00 -22.48
N ASN A 147 -5.88 -21.76 -22.82
CA ASN A 147 -6.46 -22.20 -24.09
C ASN A 147 -6.23 -21.14 -25.17
N LYS A 148 -5.27 -21.36 -26.07
CA LYS A 148 -4.95 -20.41 -27.16
C LYS A 148 -6.12 -20.10 -28.11
N LYS A 149 -7.04 -21.05 -28.33
CA LYS A 149 -8.16 -20.86 -29.29
C LYS A 149 -9.27 -20.00 -28.70
N LYS A 150 -9.61 -20.27 -27.44
CA LYS A 150 -10.65 -19.52 -26.71
C LYS A 150 -10.10 -18.26 -26.04
N ARG A 151 -8.79 -18.21 -25.81
CA ARG A 151 -8.06 -17.16 -25.09
C ARG A 151 -8.53 -17.04 -23.63
N GLU A 152 -8.60 -18.18 -22.98
CA GLU A 152 -9.15 -18.36 -21.63
C GLU A 152 -8.18 -19.18 -20.76
N TYR A 153 -8.06 -18.82 -19.47
CA TYR A 153 -7.32 -19.58 -18.48
C TYR A 153 -8.27 -20.44 -17.64
N THR A 154 -7.89 -21.70 -17.42
CA THR A 154 -8.71 -22.71 -16.76
C THR A 154 -7.91 -23.55 -15.78
N PHE A 155 -8.61 -24.20 -14.83
CA PHE A 155 -8.06 -25.25 -13.98
C PHE A 155 -8.25 -26.65 -14.56
N ASN A 156 -9.05 -26.79 -15.62
CA ASN A 156 -9.28 -28.06 -16.28
C ASN A 156 -8.02 -28.50 -17.02
N ASP A 157 -7.64 -29.76 -16.82
CA ASP A 157 -6.49 -30.35 -17.51
C ASP A 157 -6.76 -30.45 -19.02
N LEU A 158 -6.04 -29.66 -19.81
CA LEU A 158 -6.09 -29.68 -21.28
C LEU A 158 -4.99 -30.57 -21.89
N GLY A 159 -4.25 -31.32 -21.07
CA GLY A 159 -3.03 -32.03 -21.43
C GLY A 159 -1.79 -31.15 -21.31
N SER A 160 -0.72 -31.52 -22.01
CA SER A 160 0.56 -30.79 -21.98
C SER A 160 0.55 -29.46 -22.74
N ASP A 161 -0.46 -29.24 -23.60
CA ASP A 161 -0.56 -28.01 -24.39
C ASP A 161 -1.15 -26.88 -23.53
N GLY A 162 -0.39 -25.79 -23.38
CA GLY A 162 -0.79 -24.65 -22.55
C GLY A 162 -0.70 -24.84 -21.03
N GLU A 163 -0.06 -25.90 -20.51
CA GLU A 163 0.17 -26.09 -19.06
C GLU A 163 1.13 -25.04 -18.50
N LEU A 164 0.74 -24.38 -17.41
CA LEU A 164 1.51 -23.40 -16.66
C LEU A 164 1.58 -23.82 -15.18
N THR A 165 2.76 -23.65 -14.58
CA THR A 165 3.00 -24.03 -13.17
C THR A 165 3.50 -22.84 -12.38
N LEU A 166 2.86 -22.57 -11.25
CA LEU A 166 3.29 -21.53 -10.32
C LEU A 166 4.52 -21.98 -9.53
N ARG A 167 5.43 -21.05 -9.29
CA ARG A 167 6.64 -21.23 -8.47
C ARG A 167 6.56 -20.35 -7.22
N GLY A 168 7.36 -20.68 -6.21
CA GLY A 168 7.42 -19.92 -4.94
C GLY A 168 6.52 -20.46 -3.83
N ASN A 169 5.86 -21.60 -4.02
CA ASN A 169 5.09 -22.26 -2.97
C ASN A 169 5.94 -23.22 -2.13
N TYR A 170 5.59 -23.32 -0.84
CA TYR A 170 6.25 -24.17 0.13
C TYR A 170 5.25 -25.01 0.94
N TRP A 171 5.70 -26.16 1.41
CA TRP A 171 4.97 -27.01 2.36
C TRP A 171 5.62 -26.91 3.73
N LEU A 172 4.79 -26.82 4.77
CA LEU A 172 5.20 -26.68 6.15
C LEU A 172 4.78 -27.90 6.96
N TYR A 173 5.75 -28.68 7.41
CA TYR A 173 5.53 -29.83 8.30
C TYR A 173 5.72 -29.39 9.75
N LEU A 174 4.72 -29.68 10.58
CA LEU A 174 4.67 -29.28 11.99
C LEU A 174 4.64 -30.53 12.87
N LEU A 175 5.59 -30.60 13.80
CA LEU A 175 5.58 -31.60 14.87
C LEU A 175 5.04 -30.93 16.14
N PRO A 176 3.75 -31.14 16.47
CA PRO A 176 3.12 -30.46 17.61
C PRO A 176 3.66 -30.94 18.96
N SER A 177 3.51 -30.09 19.98
CA SER A 177 3.64 -30.49 21.38
C SER A 177 2.52 -31.46 21.80
N ARG A 178 2.61 -32.04 23.00
CA ARG A 178 1.59 -32.97 23.49
C ARG A 178 0.26 -32.24 23.74
N GLU A 179 0.37 -31.00 24.18
CA GLU A 179 -0.71 -30.06 24.48
C GLU A 179 -1.37 -29.59 23.19
N THR A 180 -0.58 -29.14 22.20
CA THR A 180 -1.08 -28.76 20.88
C THR A 180 -1.70 -29.94 20.13
N GLN A 181 -1.18 -31.16 20.30
CA GLN A 181 -1.80 -32.35 19.71
C GLN A 181 -3.18 -32.63 20.30
N ALA A 182 -3.41 -32.32 21.58
CA ALA A 182 -4.70 -32.49 22.23
C ALA A 182 -5.71 -31.41 21.81
N ASN A 183 -5.26 -30.18 21.62
CA ASN A 183 -6.05 -29.08 21.08
C ASN A 183 -5.13 -28.10 20.31
N ASN A 184 -5.28 -28.04 18.99
CA ASN A 184 -4.42 -27.22 18.13
C ASN A 184 -5.01 -25.84 17.82
N LYS A 185 -6.20 -25.49 18.30
CA LYS A 185 -6.90 -24.25 17.89
C LYS A 185 -6.05 -23.00 18.10
N LEU A 186 -5.52 -22.81 19.31
CA LEU A 186 -4.67 -21.66 19.64
C LEU A 186 -3.37 -21.65 18.82
N ALA A 187 -2.74 -22.82 18.64
CA ALA A 187 -1.52 -22.96 17.86
C ALA A 187 -1.76 -22.62 16.37
N GLN A 188 -2.92 -22.99 15.84
CA GLN A 188 -3.33 -22.67 14.48
C GLN A 188 -3.56 -21.16 14.31
N GLU A 189 -4.31 -20.52 15.21
CA GLU A 189 -4.54 -19.06 15.20
C GLU A 189 -3.21 -18.28 15.23
N LYS A 190 -2.27 -18.72 16.09
CA LYS A 190 -0.93 -18.11 16.20
C LYS A 190 -0.05 -18.37 14.99
N LEU A 191 -0.12 -19.56 14.43
CA LEU A 191 0.59 -19.90 13.20
C LEU A 191 0.09 -19.05 12.03
N GLU A 192 -1.22 -18.90 11.86
CA GLU A 192 -1.81 -18.09 10.79
C GLU A 192 -1.39 -16.62 10.92
N ALA A 193 -1.44 -16.06 12.13
CA ALA A 193 -0.93 -14.72 12.39
C ALA A 193 0.57 -14.60 12.07
N PHE A 194 1.39 -15.55 12.53
CA PHE A 194 2.83 -15.57 12.23
C PHE A 194 3.10 -15.62 10.73
N LEU A 195 2.39 -16.47 9.97
CA LEU A 195 2.58 -16.62 8.53
C LEU A 195 2.12 -15.38 7.75
N LYS A 196 1.02 -14.74 8.16
CA LYS A 196 0.59 -13.43 7.63
C LYS A 196 1.67 -12.38 7.87
N ASP A 197 2.27 -12.38 9.06
CA ASP A 197 3.27 -11.42 9.49
C ASP A 197 4.66 -11.62 8.89
N ASN A 198 4.94 -12.79 8.30
CA ASN A 198 6.28 -13.17 7.82
C ASN A 198 6.23 -13.75 6.39
N ARG A 199 5.34 -13.22 5.55
CA ARG A 199 5.21 -13.66 4.16
C ARG A 199 6.21 -12.95 3.26
N ASN A 200 7.14 -13.71 2.69
CA ASN A 200 8.14 -13.17 1.77
C ASN A 200 7.56 -12.88 0.37
N LEU A 201 8.18 -11.93 -0.33
CA LEU A 201 7.79 -11.51 -1.68
C LEU A 201 7.93 -12.66 -2.69
N GLY A 202 6.87 -12.95 -3.43
CA GLY A 202 6.84 -14.04 -4.40
C GLY A 202 6.68 -15.42 -3.78
N GLU A 203 6.51 -15.52 -2.46
CA GLU A 203 6.50 -16.78 -1.73
C GLU A 203 5.24 -16.96 -0.88
N SER A 204 4.79 -18.21 -0.74
CA SER A 204 3.63 -18.56 0.09
C SER A 204 3.73 -20.00 0.58
N ILE A 205 3.17 -20.27 1.77
CA ILE A 205 2.99 -21.62 2.27
C ILE A 205 1.65 -22.13 1.79
N SER A 206 1.67 -23.05 0.81
CA SER A 206 0.45 -23.59 0.18
C SER A 206 -0.18 -24.73 0.97
N HIS A 207 0.60 -25.44 1.79
CA HIS A 207 0.11 -26.60 2.52
C HIS A 207 0.77 -26.73 3.89
N ILE A 208 -0.05 -26.88 4.93
CA ILE A 208 0.38 -27.05 6.32
C ILE A 208 0.03 -28.47 6.76
N ILE A 209 1.05 -29.25 7.12
CA ILE A 209 0.95 -30.66 7.43
C ILE A 209 1.22 -30.86 8.92
N TRP A 210 0.16 -31.17 9.66
CA TRP A 210 0.25 -31.56 11.06
C TRP A 210 0.58 -33.05 11.17
N LEU A 211 1.80 -33.36 11.62
CA LEU A 211 2.24 -34.74 11.79
C LEU A 211 1.39 -35.46 12.83
N GLN A 212 1.09 -36.74 12.57
CA GLN A 212 0.23 -37.56 13.43
C GLN A 212 1.06 -38.37 14.43
N PRO A 213 0.66 -38.48 15.70
CA PRO A 213 1.40 -39.26 16.68
C PRO A 213 1.24 -40.76 16.41
N THR A 214 2.32 -41.51 16.60
CA THR A 214 2.27 -42.97 16.74
C THR A 214 2.93 -43.38 18.05
N ASP A 215 2.22 -44.16 18.87
CA ASP A 215 2.67 -44.50 20.22
C ASP A 215 3.89 -45.42 20.17
N LEU A 216 5.01 -44.94 20.71
CA LEU A 216 6.25 -45.70 20.86
C LEU A 216 6.24 -46.39 22.24
N SER A 217 5.85 -47.67 22.25
CA SER A 217 5.87 -48.51 23.46
C SER A 217 7.27 -49.05 23.76
N LEU A 218 8.17 -48.15 24.18
CA LEU A 218 9.54 -48.48 24.56
C LEU A 218 9.59 -49.17 25.91
N GLN A 219 9.96 -50.45 25.91
CA GLN A 219 10.23 -51.23 27.11
C GLN A 219 11.66 -51.00 27.57
N ILE A 220 11.84 -50.64 28.83
CA ILE A 220 13.14 -50.40 29.45
C ILE A 220 13.14 -51.08 30.82
N ASP A 221 14.07 -52.01 31.02
CA ASP A 221 14.30 -52.63 32.32
C ASP A 221 15.65 -52.19 32.89
N ILE A 222 15.64 -51.67 34.11
CA ILE A 222 16.78 -51.05 34.79
C ILE A 222 17.01 -51.73 36.13
N GLU A 223 18.29 -51.98 36.44
CA GLU A 223 18.76 -52.38 37.76
C GLU A 223 19.51 -51.22 38.42
N LEU A 224 19.17 -50.92 39.67
CA LEU A 224 19.77 -49.84 40.46
C LEU A 224 20.87 -50.36 41.38
N ASN A 225 21.83 -49.49 41.69
CA ASN A 225 22.81 -49.72 42.76
C ASN A 225 22.11 -49.80 44.13
N ASP A 226 22.72 -50.52 45.08
CA ASP A 226 22.16 -50.76 46.41
C ASP A 226 22.02 -49.48 47.29
N ASP A 227 22.72 -48.40 46.94
CA ASP A 227 22.83 -47.15 47.70
C ASP A 227 21.90 -46.02 47.24
N VAL A 228 21.04 -46.27 46.23
CA VAL A 228 20.10 -45.26 45.70
C VAL A 228 19.02 -44.92 46.73
N LYS A 229 18.92 -43.63 47.07
CA LYS A 229 17.95 -43.12 48.05
C LYS A 229 16.70 -42.50 47.43
N ASP A 230 16.82 -41.84 46.28
CA ASP A 230 15.73 -41.12 45.63
C ASP A 230 15.34 -41.78 44.31
N ILE A 231 14.40 -42.72 44.38
CA ILE A 231 14.03 -43.54 43.22
C ILE A 231 13.13 -42.75 42.26
N ALA A 232 12.31 -41.83 42.79
CA ALA A 232 11.46 -40.98 41.96
C ALA A 232 12.29 -40.06 41.04
N ASP A 233 13.42 -39.55 41.53
CA ASP A 233 14.40 -38.80 40.73
C ASP A 233 14.98 -39.65 39.58
N ILE A 234 15.27 -40.93 39.81
CA ILE A 234 15.72 -41.83 38.74
C ILE A 234 14.63 -42.03 37.69
N PHE A 235 13.38 -42.26 38.10
CA PHE A 235 12.24 -42.35 37.16
C PHE A 235 12.11 -41.09 36.30
N ALA A 236 12.20 -39.91 36.92
CA ALA A 236 12.14 -38.63 36.21
C ALA A 236 13.30 -38.48 35.20
N LYS A 237 14.54 -38.76 35.61
CA LYS A 237 15.73 -38.68 34.75
C LYS A 237 15.68 -39.67 33.58
N VAL A 238 15.21 -40.89 33.81
CA VAL A 238 15.02 -41.90 32.76
C VAL A 238 13.98 -41.42 31.75
N TYR A 239 12.83 -40.94 32.22
CA TYR A 239 11.79 -40.38 31.34
C TYR A 239 12.32 -39.21 30.51
N MET A 240 12.93 -38.20 31.15
CA MET A 240 13.48 -37.02 30.46
C MET A 240 14.54 -37.41 29.42
N THR A 241 15.43 -38.34 29.76
CA THR A 241 16.50 -38.82 28.84
C THR A 241 15.92 -39.58 27.65
N ALA A 242 14.91 -40.43 27.88
CA ALA A 242 14.23 -41.15 26.82
C ALA A 242 13.43 -40.20 25.91
N GLU A 243 12.66 -39.28 26.48
CA GLU A 243 11.88 -38.29 25.73
C GLU A 243 12.79 -37.43 24.85
N GLN A 244 13.89 -36.88 25.40
CA GLN A 244 14.86 -36.07 24.66
C GLN A 244 15.53 -36.85 23.52
N ARG A 245 15.71 -38.17 23.67
CA ARG A 245 16.31 -39.00 22.62
C ARG A 245 15.34 -39.28 21.48
N VAL A 246 14.07 -39.50 21.79
CA VAL A 246 13.00 -39.76 20.82
C VAL A 246 12.65 -38.48 20.06
N LEU A 247 12.51 -37.37 20.78
CA LEU A 247 12.24 -36.04 20.25
C LEU A 247 13.28 -35.04 20.78
N ALA A 248 14.21 -34.65 19.92
CA ALA A 248 15.19 -33.62 20.24
C ALA A 248 14.50 -32.26 20.26
N ARG A 249 14.57 -31.55 21.39
CA ARG A 249 14.07 -30.18 21.56
C ARG A 249 15.23 -29.19 21.46
N PRO A 250 15.01 -27.98 20.90
CA PRO A 250 16.02 -26.93 20.91
C PRO A 250 16.33 -26.49 22.35
N VAL A 251 17.60 -26.23 22.63
CA VAL A 251 18.04 -25.60 23.88
C VAL A 251 18.01 -24.09 23.69
N ARG A 252 17.51 -23.37 24.71
CA ARG A 252 17.36 -21.92 24.70
C ARG A 252 18.24 -21.28 25.77
N TYR A 253 18.83 -20.14 25.45
CA TYR A 253 19.73 -19.41 26.34
C TYR A 253 19.29 -17.96 26.50
N THR A 254 19.53 -17.38 27.67
CA THR A 254 19.40 -15.93 27.85
C THR A 254 20.58 -15.22 27.18
N THR A 255 20.39 -13.95 26.80
CA THR A 255 21.47 -13.12 26.23
C THR A 255 22.69 -13.07 27.15
N GLN A 256 22.48 -12.97 28.47
CA GLN A 256 23.59 -12.93 29.44
C GLN A 256 24.38 -14.25 29.47
N VAL A 257 23.70 -15.39 29.46
CA VAL A 257 24.37 -16.71 29.46
C VAL A 257 25.24 -16.88 28.22
N MET A 258 24.77 -16.44 27.04
CA MET A 258 25.58 -16.52 25.82
C MET A 258 26.79 -15.57 25.89
N LYS A 259 26.63 -14.36 26.43
CA LYS A 259 27.76 -13.44 26.66
C LYS A 259 28.80 -14.05 27.59
N ASP A 260 28.37 -14.69 28.68
CA ASP A 260 29.25 -15.36 29.64
C ASP A 260 29.97 -16.57 29.01
N GLN A 261 29.37 -17.19 27.99
CA GLN A 261 29.99 -18.26 27.19
C GLN A 261 30.96 -17.74 26.11
N GLY A 262 31.08 -16.42 25.95
CA GLY A 262 32.02 -15.79 25.02
C GLY A 262 31.48 -15.49 23.62
N TYR A 263 30.18 -15.64 23.40
CA TYR A 263 29.55 -15.25 22.13
C TYR A 263 29.59 -13.73 21.94
N SER A 264 29.83 -13.28 20.71
CA SER A 264 29.68 -11.87 20.35
C SER A 264 28.20 -11.49 20.21
N ASN A 265 27.89 -10.19 20.24
CA ASN A 265 26.51 -9.74 20.01
C ASN A 265 26.03 -10.12 18.60
N GLU A 266 26.89 -10.04 17.59
CA GLU A 266 26.56 -10.42 16.20
C GLU A 266 26.21 -11.91 16.08
N GLU A 267 26.85 -12.78 16.86
CA GLU A 267 26.53 -14.21 16.90
C GLU A 267 25.23 -14.48 17.66
N ILE A 268 24.98 -13.78 18.77
CA ILE A 268 23.76 -13.94 19.58
C ILE A 268 22.52 -13.50 18.79
N PHE A 269 22.59 -12.33 18.16
CA PHE A 269 21.46 -11.71 17.45
C PHE A 269 21.39 -12.13 15.97
N SER A 270 21.95 -13.29 15.63
CA SER A 270 21.90 -13.83 14.27
C SER A 270 20.57 -14.54 14.00
N GLY A 271 19.90 -14.16 12.91
CA GLY A 271 18.61 -14.72 12.51
C GLY A 271 17.42 -13.91 13.03
N PRO A 272 16.23 -14.53 13.19
CA PRO A 272 15.02 -13.84 13.62
C PRO A 272 15.07 -13.49 15.10
N TYR A 273 14.34 -12.44 15.48
CA TYR A 273 14.16 -12.09 16.87
C TYR A 273 13.31 -13.15 17.58
N LEU A 274 13.87 -13.75 18.64
CA LEU A 274 13.21 -14.76 19.48
C LEU A 274 12.83 -14.13 20.83
N HIS A 275 11.56 -14.26 21.21
CA HIS A 275 11.03 -13.77 22.47
C HIS A 275 11.39 -14.70 23.62
N HIS A 276 11.50 -16.00 23.39
CA HIS A 276 11.62 -16.99 24.47
C HIS A 276 13.02 -17.58 24.66
N GLY A 277 14.04 -16.80 24.31
CA GLY A 277 15.46 -17.15 24.44
C GLY A 277 16.10 -17.60 23.13
N TRP A 278 17.42 -17.48 23.04
CA TRP A 278 18.16 -17.67 21.79
C TRP A 278 18.45 -19.14 21.50
N ILE A 279 18.32 -19.53 20.23
CA ILE A 279 18.60 -20.87 19.71
C ILE A 279 19.80 -20.79 18.74
N PRO A 280 21.05 -20.77 19.25
CA PRO A 280 22.23 -20.67 18.39
C PRO A 280 22.35 -21.89 17.47
N GLU A 281 22.12 -23.08 18.03
CA GLU A 281 22.19 -24.35 17.31
C GLU A 281 20.82 -25.01 17.25
N LEU A 282 20.35 -25.27 16.02
CA LEU A 282 19.15 -26.07 15.79
C LEU A 282 19.47 -27.56 15.94
N PRO A 283 18.57 -28.38 16.50
CA PRO A 283 18.67 -29.83 16.42
C PRO A 283 18.78 -30.29 14.96
N GLN A 284 19.41 -31.44 14.71
CA GLN A 284 19.54 -32.00 13.36
C GLN A 284 18.18 -32.02 12.64
N ALA A 285 18.15 -31.47 11.43
CA ALA A 285 16.93 -31.41 10.63
C ALA A 285 16.48 -32.83 10.26
N LYS A 286 15.21 -33.13 10.49
CA LYS A 286 14.54 -34.34 10.00
C LYS A 286 13.83 -34.00 8.69
N ASP A 287 13.85 -34.94 7.76
CA ASP A 287 13.10 -34.81 6.51
C ASP A 287 11.80 -35.60 6.58
N TYR A 288 10.68 -34.88 6.76
CA TYR A 288 9.34 -35.42 6.87
C TYR A 288 8.67 -35.63 5.50
N THR A 289 9.36 -35.34 4.39
CA THR A 289 8.83 -35.64 3.05
C THR A 289 8.74 -37.15 2.77
N GLY A 290 9.49 -37.98 3.52
CA GLY A 290 9.45 -39.43 3.46
C GLY A 290 9.31 -40.09 4.84
N ALA A 291 9.57 -41.39 4.89
CA ALA A 291 9.70 -42.10 6.16
C ALA A 291 10.97 -41.65 6.91
N THR A 292 10.89 -41.58 8.24
CA THR A 292 12.01 -41.13 9.08
C THR A 292 12.57 -42.27 9.92
N VAL A 293 13.87 -42.25 10.19
CA VAL A 293 14.53 -43.30 10.99
C VAL A 293 14.79 -42.81 12.42
N LEU A 294 14.26 -43.55 13.40
CA LEU A 294 14.56 -43.37 14.82
C LEU A 294 15.58 -44.41 15.25
N ASN A 295 16.79 -43.97 15.55
CA ASN A 295 17.84 -44.81 16.13
C ASN A 295 17.89 -44.60 17.66
N LEU A 296 17.91 -45.66 18.47
CA LEU A 296 17.99 -45.59 19.94
C LEU A 296 19.30 -46.18 20.51
N SER A 297 20.29 -46.51 19.67
CA SER A 297 21.56 -47.12 20.12
C SER A 297 22.27 -46.30 21.20
N HIS A 298 22.30 -44.97 21.04
CA HIS A 298 22.89 -44.05 22.00
C HIS A 298 22.07 -43.85 23.29
N LEU A 299 20.81 -44.30 23.35
CA LEU A 299 19.97 -44.15 24.54
C LEU A 299 20.54 -44.93 25.72
N VAL A 300 21.01 -46.16 25.47
CA VAL A 300 21.58 -47.05 26.49
C VAL A 300 22.73 -46.37 27.23
N ASN A 301 23.68 -45.79 26.50
CA ASN A 301 24.83 -45.12 27.11
C ASN A 301 24.42 -43.88 27.92
N ARG A 302 23.41 -43.13 27.48
CA ARG A 302 22.91 -41.96 28.22
C ARG A 302 22.17 -42.36 29.50
N LEU A 303 21.39 -43.44 29.44
CA LEU A 303 20.71 -43.98 30.61
C LEU A 303 21.72 -44.55 31.62
N LEU A 304 22.72 -45.31 31.19
CA LEU A 304 23.80 -45.81 32.06
C LEU A 304 24.62 -44.69 32.73
N ALA A 305 24.68 -43.50 32.13
CA ALA A 305 25.37 -42.34 32.71
C ALA A 305 24.60 -41.70 33.88
N ILE A 306 23.33 -42.05 34.11
CA ILE A 306 22.54 -41.54 35.23
C ILE A 306 23.08 -42.16 36.53
N PRO A 307 23.56 -41.35 37.50
CA PRO A 307 24.07 -41.87 38.76
C PRO A 307 23.01 -42.71 39.50
N GLY A 308 23.38 -43.93 39.87
CA GLY A 308 22.48 -44.87 40.56
C GLY A 308 21.95 -46.01 39.68
N ILE A 309 22.10 -45.93 38.35
CA ILE A 309 21.80 -47.03 37.44
C ILE A 309 23.02 -47.96 37.36
N GLN A 310 22.82 -49.25 37.67
CA GLN A 310 23.85 -50.28 37.60
C GLN A 310 23.92 -50.91 36.21
N SER A 311 22.76 -51.31 35.68
CA SER A 311 22.65 -52.00 34.40
C SER A 311 21.30 -51.74 33.72
N ILE A 312 21.26 -51.92 32.40
CA ILE A 312 20.03 -51.91 31.60
C ILE A 312 19.87 -53.32 31.05
N THR A 313 18.88 -54.05 31.54
CA THR A 313 18.69 -55.48 31.24
C THR A 313 17.84 -55.71 30.00
N GLN A 314 16.98 -54.75 29.64
CA GLN A 314 16.16 -54.80 28.43
C GLN A 314 15.96 -53.41 27.83
N LEU A 315 16.08 -53.32 26.50
CA LEU A 315 15.59 -52.20 25.70
C LEU A 315 14.96 -52.75 24.42
N ALA A 316 13.63 -52.69 24.32
CA ALA A 316 12.88 -53.28 23.21
C ALA A 316 11.60 -52.48 22.90
N LEU A 317 11.03 -52.66 21.71
CA LEU A 317 9.67 -52.19 21.42
C LEU A 317 8.69 -53.35 21.55
N ALA A 318 7.66 -53.18 22.39
CA ALA A 318 6.69 -54.24 22.69
C ALA A 318 5.77 -54.57 21.51
N ASN A 319 5.43 -53.57 20.69
CA ASN A 319 4.42 -53.64 19.64
C ASN A 319 4.97 -53.08 18.33
N HIS A 320 5.11 -53.93 17.31
CA HIS A 320 5.25 -53.46 15.93
C HIS A 320 3.85 -53.11 15.40
N ASN A 321 3.66 -51.85 15.01
CA ASN A 321 2.44 -51.41 14.32
C ASN A 321 2.77 -51.13 12.85
N LYS A 322 1.77 -50.88 12.01
CA LYS A 322 2.01 -50.57 10.58
C LYS A 322 2.81 -49.28 10.36
N THR A 323 2.85 -48.39 11.34
CA THR A 323 3.47 -47.06 11.24
C THR A 323 4.92 -47.01 11.76
N ILE A 324 5.33 -47.96 12.59
CA ILE A 324 6.68 -48.08 13.15
C ILE A 324 7.15 -49.50 12.87
N THR A 325 8.07 -49.63 11.92
CA THR A 325 8.61 -50.92 11.50
C THR A 325 10.08 -51.00 11.87
N GLN A 326 10.53 -52.18 12.29
CA GLN A 326 11.94 -52.39 12.59
C GLN A 326 12.72 -52.53 11.28
N ILE A 327 13.89 -51.88 11.22
CA ILE A 327 14.76 -51.99 10.05
C ILE A 327 15.42 -53.39 10.07
N PRO A 328 15.31 -54.20 9.00
CA PRO A 328 15.94 -55.52 8.95
C PRO A 328 17.45 -55.44 9.17
N GLY A 329 17.97 -56.22 10.13
CA GLY A 329 19.41 -56.27 10.43
C GLY A 329 19.92 -55.20 11.40
N ASP A 330 19.08 -54.25 11.84
CA ASP A 330 19.40 -53.30 12.90
C ASP A 330 18.39 -53.41 14.06
N ASN A 331 18.89 -53.82 15.24
CA ASN A 331 18.08 -53.98 16.45
C ASN A 331 17.81 -52.65 17.18
N TRP A 332 18.41 -51.56 16.74
CA TRP A 332 18.36 -50.26 17.40
C TRP A 332 17.65 -49.18 16.60
N SER A 333 17.23 -49.49 15.37
CA SER A 333 16.61 -48.50 14.47
C SER A 333 15.22 -48.95 14.01
N TRP A 334 14.32 -47.99 14.01
CA TRP A 334 12.95 -48.15 13.54
C TRP A 334 12.61 -47.09 12.50
N GLU A 335 11.95 -47.52 11.44
CA GLU A 335 11.40 -46.65 10.42
C GLU A 335 9.99 -46.22 10.83
N ILE A 336 9.76 -44.91 10.79
CA ILE A 336 8.48 -44.26 11.08
C ILE A 336 7.90 -43.82 9.75
N ALA A 337 6.69 -44.30 9.46
CA ALA A 337 6.00 -44.00 8.23
C ALA A 337 5.83 -42.48 7.99
N GLN A 338 5.81 -42.08 6.73
CA GLN A 338 5.60 -40.69 6.31
C GLN A 338 4.34 -40.10 6.95
N GLY A 339 4.43 -38.85 7.42
CA GLY A 339 3.31 -38.15 8.07
C GLY A 339 3.12 -38.49 9.56
N TYR A 340 3.92 -39.40 10.12
CA TYR A 340 3.86 -39.78 11.53
C TYR A 340 5.12 -39.36 12.30
N TYR A 341 4.97 -39.20 13.61
CA TYR A 341 6.09 -38.99 14.54
C TYR A 341 5.96 -39.87 15.80
N PRO A 342 7.08 -40.27 16.43
CA PRO A 342 7.05 -41.17 17.57
C PRO A 342 6.63 -40.40 18.83
N LYS A 343 5.61 -40.89 19.52
CA LYS A 343 5.16 -40.38 20.82
C LYS A 343 5.47 -41.41 21.91
N LEU A 344 6.46 -41.12 22.75
CA LEU A 344 6.86 -42.04 23.82
C LEU A 344 5.74 -42.19 24.85
N TRP A 345 5.40 -43.45 25.17
CA TRP A 345 4.50 -43.82 26.28
C TRP A 345 3.08 -43.17 26.26
N GLY A 346 2.55 -42.88 25.08
CA GLY A 346 1.13 -42.51 24.91
C GLY A 346 0.77 -41.12 25.41
N ARG A 347 -0.51 -40.90 25.77
CA ARG A 347 -1.05 -39.57 26.17
C ARG A 347 -0.57 -39.11 27.55
N ASP A 348 -0.59 -40.00 28.55
CA ASP A 348 -0.17 -39.71 29.93
C ASP A 348 1.02 -40.62 30.30
N PRO A 349 2.25 -40.25 29.89
CA PRO A 349 3.42 -41.12 30.01
C PRO A 349 3.73 -41.43 31.48
N LEU A 350 3.58 -40.44 32.38
CA LEU A 350 3.86 -40.59 33.81
C LEU A 350 2.89 -41.55 34.48
N LYS A 351 1.61 -41.51 34.09
CA LYS A 351 0.63 -42.51 34.55
C LYS A 351 0.93 -43.90 34.01
N LEU A 352 1.40 -44.02 32.76
CA LEU A 352 1.74 -45.31 32.18
C LEU A 352 2.95 -45.95 32.87
N ILE A 353 4.04 -45.20 33.08
CA ILE A 353 5.28 -45.73 33.69
C ILE A 353 5.16 -46.04 35.19
N THR A 354 4.11 -45.55 35.84
CA THR A 354 3.80 -45.85 37.25
C THR A 354 2.71 -46.91 37.40
N SER A 355 2.14 -47.38 36.29
CA SER A 355 1.09 -48.39 36.29
C SER A 355 1.61 -49.81 36.53
N PRO A 356 0.76 -50.77 36.94
CA PRO A 356 1.15 -52.18 37.07
C PRO A 356 1.71 -52.78 35.77
N THR A 357 1.19 -52.31 34.62
CA THR A 357 1.60 -52.70 33.27
C THR A 357 2.66 -51.76 32.69
N SER A 358 3.44 -51.10 33.54
CA SER A 358 4.46 -50.13 33.13
C SER A 358 5.45 -50.76 32.13
N PRO A 359 5.76 -50.06 31.02
CA PRO A 359 6.85 -50.44 30.13
C PRO A 359 8.24 -50.10 30.70
N LEU A 360 8.31 -49.35 31.80
CA LEU A 360 9.54 -49.03 32.53
C LEU A 360 9.57 -49.84 33.84
N THR A 361 10.43 -50.86 33.89
CA THR A 361 10.65 -51.66 35.10
C THR A 361 11.96 -51.24 35.76
N ILE A 362 11.89 -50.79 37.01
CA ILE A 362 13.09 -50.48 37.80
C ILE A 362 13.16 -51.45 38.99
N THR A 363 14.30 -52.12 39.13
CA THR A 363 14.57 -53.10 40.19
C THR A 363 15.71 -52.63 41.10
N ALA A 364 15.63 -52.94 42.39
CA ALA A 364 16.67 -52.64 43.37
C ALA A 364 16.88 -53.82 44.34
N LYS A 365 18.02 -53.87 45.03
CA LYS A 365 18.33 -54.81 46.12
C LYS A 365 18.06 -56.29 45.77
N GLY A 366 18.61 -56.76 44.64
CA GLY A 366 18.51 -58.16 44.23
C GLY A 366 17.16 -58.56 43.62
N GLY A 367 16.53 -57.66 42.86
CA GLY A 367 15.36 -57.98 42.01
C GLY A 367 13.99 -57.49 42.53
N VAL A 368 13.95 -56.66 43.56
CA VAL A 368 12.68 -56.08 44.04
C VAL A 368 12.22 -54.98 43.09
N LYS A 369 11.06 -55.16 42.47
CA LYS A 369 10.43 -54.13 41.62
C LYS A 369 10.01 -52.94 42.48
N VAL A 370 10.47 -51.76 42.10
CA VAL A 370 10.13 -50.51 42.80
C VAL A 370 8.89 -49.88 42.16
N ILE A 371 8.03 -49.29 42.99
CA ILE A 371 6.84 -48.56 42.57
C ILE A 371 6.94 -47.14 43.12
N VAL A 372 6.65 -46.16 42.26
CA VAL A 372 6.57 -44.73 42.61
C VAL A 372 5.24 -44.19 42.10
N SER A 373 4.70 -43.15 42.75
CA SER A 373 3.48 -42.49 42.26
C SER A 373 3.80 -41.46 41.18
N LYS A 374 2.81 -41.14 40.34
CA LYS A 374 2.91 -40.08 39.31
C LYS A 374 3.37 -38.74 39.93
N GLN A 375 2.73 -38.35 41.04
CA GLN A 375 3.03 -37.08 41.72
C GLN A 375 4.48 -37.00 42.22
N GLN A 376 5.04 -38.11 42.72
CA GLN A 376 6.44 -38.14 43.15
C GLN A 376 7.41 -37.94 41.99
N ILE A 377 7.07 -38.41 40.78
CA ILE A 377 7.89 -38.16 39.59
C ILE A 377 7.73 -36.71 39.13
N GLU A 378 6.50 -36.20 39.10
CA GLU A 378 6.21 -34.80 38.70
C GLU A 378 6.99 -33.79 39.53
N GLU A 379 7.07 -34.00 40.85
CA GLU A 379 7.87 -33.17 41.78
C GLU A 379 9.38 -33.21 41.49
N LYS A 380 9.86 -34.20 40.74
CA LYS A 380 11.27 -34.40 40.38
C LYS A 380 11.59 -34.01 38.93
N ILE A 381 10.58 -33.78 38.09
CA ILE A 381 10.79 -33.29 36.73
C ILE A 381 11.23 -31.83 36.82
N ILE A 382 12.38 -31.54 36.21
CA ILE A 382 12.91 -30.18 36.17
C ILE A 382 12.12 -29.40 35.11
N ALA A 383 11.24 -28.51 35.56
CA ALA A 383 10.63 -27.50 34.70
C ALA A 383 11.63 -26.36 34.49
N ASN A 384 12.07 -26.15 33.25
CA ASN A 384 12.86 -24.97 32.94
C ASN A 384 11.92 -23.76 32.92
N PRO A 385 12.26 -22.66 33.62
CA PRO A 385 11.45 -21.45 33.54
C PRO A 385 11.46 -20.92 32.11
N LEU A 386 10.32 -20.38 31.66
CA LEU A 386 10.24 -19.66 30.41
C LEU A 386 11.19 -18.47 30.47
N ILE A 387 12.04 -18.33 29.45
CA ILE A 387 12.94 -17.19 29.31
C ILE A 387 12.15 -16.09 28.63
N ASP A 388 12.14 -14.88 29.18
CA ASP A 388 11.59 -13.71 28.51
C ASP A 388 12.75 -12.80 28.04
N THR A 389 12.87 -12.65 26.72
CA THR A 389 13.98 -11.90 26.10
C THR A 389 13.68 -10.41 26.14
N GLN A 390 14.31 -9.72 27.08
CA GLN A 390 14.17 -8.28 27.23
C GLN A 390 15.03 -7.50 26.22
N PRO A 391 14.54 -6.37 25.68
CA PRO A 391 15.35 -5.46 24.88
C PRO A 391 16.57 -4.93 25.65
N GLU A 392 17.71 -4.82 24.96
CA GLU A 392 18.93 -4.24 25.54
C GLU A 392 18.93 -2.74 25.31
N LEU A 393 18.77 -2.01 26.41
CA LEU A 393 18.66 -0.57 26.39
C LEU A 393 19.89 0.08 27.00
N LEU A 394 20.34 1.16 26.35
CA LEU A 394 21.17 2.15 27.02
C LEU A 394 20.25 3.07 27.83
N GLY A 395 19.96 2.71 29.07
CA GLY A 395 19.06 3.49 29.94
C GLY A 395 19.51 4.94 30.12
N TRP A 396 18.61 5.82 30.54
CA TRP A 396 18.86 7.25 30.69
C TRP A 396 20.05 7.60 31.59
N GLY A 397 20.71 8.72 31.29
CA GLY A 397 21.72 9.34 32.14
C GLY A 397 21.11 10.25 33.20
N LYS A 398 21.95 11.10 33.79
CA LYS A 398 21.48 12.16 34.69
C LYS A 398 21.19 13.41 33.85
N TYR A 399 19.93 13.86 33.85
CA TYR A 399 19.56 15.12 33.21
C TYR A 399 20.36 16.31 33.80
N ARG A 400 20.96 17.12 32.92
CA ARG A 400 21.75 18.30 33.27
C ARG A 400 21.02 19.55 32.78
N LYS A 401 20.98 20.60 33.59
CA LYS A 401 20.37 21.90 33.24
C LYS A 401 21.30 22.76 32.38
N ILE A 402 21.78 22.21 31.27
CA ILE A 402 22.77 22.85 30.38
C ILE A 402 22.23 24.07 29.64
N ARG A 403 20.90 24.21 29.51
CA ARG A 403 20.26 25.39 28.92
C ARG A 403 20.29 26.62 29.82
N ASP A 404 20.32 26.43 31.15
CA ASP A 404 20.22 27.53 32.12
C ASP A 404 21.40 28.48 31.98
N TYR A 405 21.13 29.69 31.49
CA TYR A 405 22.15 30.72 31.28
C TYR A 405 22.15 31.74 32.43
N TYR A 406 23.35 32.14 32.85
CA TYR A 406 23.57 33.16 33.87
C TYR A 406 24.36 34.32 33.25
N PRO A 407 23.76 35.51 33.12
CA PRO A 407 24.38 36.63 32.39
C PRO A 407 25.75 37.01 32.94
N VAL A 408 26.69 37.26 32.01
CA VAL A 408 28.04 37.74 32.32
C VAL A 408 27.99 39.13 32.93
N SER A 409 27.00 39.95 32.56
CA SER A 409 26.73 41.27 33.14
C SER A 409 26.59 41.24 34.66
N ASN A 410 26.16 40.12 35.24
CA ASN A 410 26.03 39.96 36.69
C ASN A 410 27.37 39.67 37.39
N LYS A 411 28.41 39.28 36.64
CA LYS A 411 29.76 38.98 37.16
C LYS A 411 30.66 40.21 37.24
N LEU A 412 30.27 41.30 36.56
CA LEU A 412 31.02 42.54 36.58
C LEU A 412 30.87 43.29 37.91
N PRO A 413 31.89 44.07 38.33
CA PRO A 413 31.82 44.91 39.51
C PRO A 413 30.57 45.81 39.56
N THR A 414 30.03 46.05 40.75
CA THR A 414 28.81 46.85 40.94
C THR A 414 28.94 48.31 40.49
N CYS A 415 30.17 48.83 40.38
CA CYS A 415 30.42 50.19 39.87
C CYS A 415 30.07 50.37 38.38
N TYR A 416 29.95 49.29 37.60
CA TYR A 416 29.42 49.34 36.23
C TYR A 416 27.92 49.59 36.18
N GLY A 417 27.20 49.38 37.29
CA GLY A 417 25.77 49.67 37.41
C GLY A 417 24.84 48.74 36.65
N LEU A 418 25.32 47.58 36.18
CA LEU A 418 24.54 46.61 35.38
C LEU A 418 23.54 45.80 36.21
N GLN A 419 23.69 45.79 37.53
CA GLN A 419 22.80 45.09 38.46
C GLN A 419 21.74 46.01 39.10
N ALA A 420 21.84 47.33 38.87
CA ALA A 420 20.90 48.32 39.38
C ALA A 420 20.01 48.84 38.25
N TYR A 421 18.88 49.46 38.59
CA TYR A 421 18.01 50.09 37.59
C TYR A 421 18.81 51.06 36.70
N ALA A 422 18.79 50.83 35.39
CA ALA A 422 19.50 51.66 34.42
C ALA A 422 18.81 53.02 34.29
N SER A 423 19.33 54.01 35.02
CA SER A 423 18.78 55.38 35.07
C SER A 423 19.52 56.36 34.16
N THR A 424 20.67 55.95 33.60
CA THR A 424 21.52 56.80 32.76
C THR A 424 21.70 56.24 31.35
N GLN A 425 21.89 57.13 30.37
CA GLN A 425 22.13 56.73 28.98
C GLN A 425 23.40 55.88 28.81
N GLN A 426 24.44 56.15 29.61
CA GLN A 426 25.70 55.39 29.58
C GLN A 426 25.51 53.94 30.06
N GLN A 427 24.68 53.71 31.08
CA GLN A 427 24.33 52.36 31.53
C GLN A 427 23.54 51.60 30.45
N ILE A 428 22.59 52.26 29.80
CA ILE A 428 21.82 51.66 28.68
C ILE A 428 22.76 51.27 27.53
N GLN A 429 23.70 52.15 27.15
CA GLN A 429 24.68 51.86 26.10
C GLN A 429 25.61 50.70 26.46
N LEU A 430 26.03 50.58 27.73
CA LEU A 430 26.84 49.45 28.18
C LEU A 430 26.04 48.15 28.14
N HIS A 431 24.78 48.15 28.59
CA HIS A 431 23.89 46.99 28.46
C HIS A 431 23.73 46.56 26.98
N GLN A 432 23.56 47.52 26.07
CA GLN A 432 23.45 47.27 24.62
C GLN A 432 24.75 46.73 24.03
N PHE A 433 25.91 47.22 24.48
CA PHE A 433 27.23 46.71 24.07
C PHE A 433 27.42 45.25 24.49
N MET A 434 26.95 44.88 25.68
CA MET A 434 27.07 43.51 26.21
C MET A 434 26.16 42.51 25.49
N LEU A 435 25.02 42.96 24.96
CA LEU A 435 23.96 42.10 24.43
C LEU A 435 24.42 41.09 23.36
N PRO A 436 25.18 41.45 22.30
CA PRO A 436 25.58 40.48 21.28
C PRO A 436 26.40 39.32 21.85
N PHE A 437 27.32 39.61 22.78
CA PHE A 437 28.17 38.60 23.40
C PHE A 437 27.39 37.73 24.41
N GLU A 438 26.44 38.32 25.14
CA GLU A 438 25.49 37.58 25.99
C GLU A 438 24.64 36.63 25.14
N GLN A 439 24.17 37.08 23.98
CA GLN A 439 23.38 36.30 23.04
C GLN A 439 24.19 35.12 22.47
N MET A 440 25.47 35.31 22.15
CA MET A 440 26.34 34.23 21.66
C MET A 440 26.50 33.10 22.70
N LEU A 441 26.79 33.45 23.96
CA LEU A 441 26.94 32.45 25.03
C LEU A 441 25.61 31.76 25.36
N ALA A 442 24.51 32.52 25.37
CA ALA A 442 23.18 31.97 25.58
C ALA A 442 22.78 31.01 24.45
N ASN A 443 23.03 31.36 23.19
CA ASN A 443 22.79 30.47 22.04
C ASN A 443 23.63 29.19 22.14
N GLY A 444 24.91 29.27 22.54
CA GLY A 444 25.73 28.07 22.78
C GLY A 444 25.14 27.14 23.83
N CYS A 445 24.60 27.67 24.93
CA CYS A 445 23.87 26.87 25.93
C CYS A 445 22.58 26.26 25.36
N ALA A 446 21.86 27.00 24.51
CA ALA A 446 20.65 26.50 23.85
C ALA A 446 20.96 25.43 22.82
N GLU A 447 22.06 25.54 22.09
CA GLU A 447 22.49 24.60 21.06
C GLU A 447 22.95 23.28 21.68
N LEU A 448 23.72 23.35 22.77
CA LEU A 448 24.06 22.16 23.54
C LEU A 448 22.80 21.46 24.09
N ALA A 449 21.79 22.22 24.52
CA ALA A 449 20.51 21.67 24.97
C ALA A 449 19.66 21.07 23.83
N LEU A 450 19.92 21.45 22.58
CA LEU A 450 19.26 20.92 21.39
C LEU A 450 19.86 19.59 20.92
N LEU A 451 21.06 19.24 21.41
CA LEU A 451 21.81 18.05 21.00
C LEU A 451 21.00 16.74 21.01
N PRO A 452 20.18 16.41 22.04
CA PRO A 452 19.34 15.21 22.02
C PRO A 452 18.41 15.15 20.82
N LYS A 453 17.86 16.29 20.38
CA LYS A 453 16.96 16.39 19.21
C LYS A 453 17.71 16.44 17.89
N LEU A 454 18.89 17.07 17.84
CA LEU A 454 19.74 17.10 16.63
C LEU A 454 20.29 15.73 16.25
N LEU A 455 20.58 14.88 17.22
CA LEU A 455 21.11 13.54 17.00
C LEU A 455 20.06 12.44 17.14
N ALA A 456 18.78 12.80 17.35
CA ALA A 456 17.72 11.82 17.49
C ALA A 456 17.45 11.09 16.17
N PHE A 457 17.22 9.78 16.24
CA PHE A 457 16.72 9.01 15.11
C PHE A 457 15.22 9.20 14.89
N LYS A 458 14.46 9.52 15.94
CA LYS A 458 13.01 9.78 15.92
C LYS A 458 12.72 11.15 16.56
N GLN A 459 11.56 11.74 16.25
CA GLN A 459 11.07 12.97 16.91
C GLN A 459 12.07 14.14 16.82
N ARG A 460 12.64 14.35 15.64
CA ARG A 460 13.54 15.48 15.35
C ARG A 460 12.74 16.79 15.38
N GLY A 461 13.38 17.88 15.82
CA GLY A 461 12.77 19.21 15.84
C GLY A 461 12.90 19.96 14.51
N GLU A 462 12.26 21.13 14.43
CA GLU A 462 12.32 22.00 13.25
C GLU A 462 13.48 23.01 13.27
N ALA A 463 14.37 22.93 14.26
CA ALA A 463 15.51 23.84 14.40
C ALA A 463 16.86 23.12 14.30
N VAL A 464 17.81 23.74 13.62
CA VAL A 464 19.20 23.24 13.46
C VAL A 464 20.25 24.01 14.26
N TYR A 465 19.82 25.07 14.94
CA TYR A 465 20.62 25.88 15.87
C TYR A 465 19.82 26.17 17.15
N GLY A 466 20.52 26.31 18.26
CA GLY A 466 19.89 26.69 19.53
C GLY A 466 19.77 28.19 19.69
N VAL A 467 18.55 28.66 19.93
CA VAL A 467 18.28 30.07 20.22
C VAL A 467 17.59 30.19 21.58
N GLN A 468 18.04 31.16 22.38
CA GLN A 468 17.34 31.59 23.58
C GLN A 468 17.66 33.05 23.92
N TRP A 469 16.70 33.74 24.52
CA TRP A 469 16.97 35.06 25.07
C TRP A 469 17.87 34.93 26.33
N PRO A 470 18.98 35.70 26.44
CA PRO A 470 19.92 35.57 27.56
C PRO A 470 19.36 35.99 28.93
N PHE A 471 18.29 36.79 28.98
CA PHE A 471 17.81 37.37 30.23
C PHE A 471 16.45 36.82 30.64
N LYS A 472 16.31 36.46 31.92
CA LYS A 472 15.00 36.08 32.48
C LYS A 472 14.08 37.30 32.60
N ASP A 473 12.77 37.06 32.51
CA ASP A 473 11.76 38.10 32.70
C ASP A 473 11.93 38.85 34.02
N ASN A 474 11.60 40.14 34.01
CA ASN A 474 11.71 41.06 35.16
C ASN A 474 13.14 41.29 35.70
N THR A 475 14.19 40.87 34.99
CA THR A 475 15.58 41.25 35.33
C THR A 475 15.93 42.64 34.77
N VAL A 476 16.93 43.32 35.37
CA VAL A 476 17.38 44.65 34.91
C VAL A 476 17.74 44.62 33.42
N SER A 477 18.60 43.69 33.00
CA SER A 477 19.01 43.54 31.61
C SER A 477 17.86 43.19 30.67
N HIS A 478 16.83 42.45 31.12
CA HIS A 478 15.63 42.21 30.33
C HIS A 478 14.86 43.52 30.10
N ASN A 479 14.59 44.28 31.16
CA ASN A 479 13.81 45.51 31.10
C ASN A 479 14.48 46.58 30.19
N VAL A 480 15.81 46.66 30.19
CA VAL A 480 16.55 47.58 29.31
C VAL A 480 16.32 47.27 27.82
N HIS A 481 16.17 46.00 27.46
CA HIS A 481 16.07 45.54 26.08
C HIS A 481 14.64 45.15 25.67
N GLN A 482 13.63 45.35 26.53
CA GLN A 482 12.26 44.88 26.31
C GLN A 482 11.66 45.36 24.98
N ASN A 483 12.04 46.56 24.52
CA ASN A 483 11.51 47.17 23.30
C ASN A 483 12.08 46.53 22.02
N ILE A 484 13.29 45.96 22.07
CA ILE A 484 13.97 45.36 20.91
C ILE A 484 13.90 43.83 20.91
N MET A 485 13.65 43.23 22.08
CA MET A 485 13.61 41.77 22.26
C MET A 485 12.66 41.07 21.27
N PRO A 486 11.40 41.51 21.04
CA PRO A 486 10.49 40.78 20.17
C PRO A 486 11.00 40.68 18.71
N ASP A 487 11.49 41.78 18.14
CA ASP A 487 12.01 41.80 16.76
C ASP A 487 13.29 40.96 16.63
N LEU A 488 14.23 41.10 17.57
CA LEU A 488 15.47 40.31 17.58
C LEU A 488 15.21 38.81 17.74
N MET A 489 14.35 38.42 18.68
CA MET A 489 14.03 37.01 18.91
C MET A 489 13.26 36.40 17.74
N THR A 490 12.41 37.19 17.08
CA THR A 490 11.72 36.74 15.85
C THR A 490 12.74 36.42 14.76
N ARG A 491 13.70 37.32 14.51
CA ARG A 491 14.77 37.10 13.50
C ARG A 491 15.67 35.93 13.86
N LEU A 492 16.16 35.85 15.10
CA LEU A 492 17.02 34.73 15.53
C LEU A 492 16.29 33.39 15.47
N THR A 493 15.02 33.36 15.85
CA THR A 493 14.21 32.13 15.76
C THR A 493 14.04 31.73 14.30
N HIS A 494 13.72 32.68 13.41
CA HIS A 494 13.62 32.47 11.97
C HIS A 494 14.93 31.90 11.38
N ASP A 495 16.08 32.49 11.70
CA ASP A 495 17.40 32.04 11.27
C ASP A 495 17.79 30.64 11.80
N SER A 496 17.06 30.12 12.80
CA SER A 496 17.30 28.79 13.36
C SER A 496 16.40 27.69 12.79
N GLN A 497 15.25 28.05 12.20
CA GLN A 497 14.27 27.09 11.68
C GLN A 497 14.69 26.52 10.33
N ILE A 498 14.25 25.30 10.05
CA ILE A 498 14.38 24.62 8.76
C ILE A 498 13.43 25.21 7.73
N TYR A 499 12.20 25.54 8.16
CA TYR A 499 11.16 26.13 7.32
C TYR A 499 10.81 27.54 7.79
N ILE A 500 10.50 28.36 6.80
CA ILE A 500 10.11 29.75 6.94
C ILE A 500 8.87 29.94 6.07
N ASP A 501 7.78 30.45 6.63
CA ASP A 501 6.48 30.61 5.93
C ASP A 501 6.53 31.62 4.76
N ASP A 502 7.59 32.43 4.65
CA ASP A 502 7.77 33.40 3.58
C ASP A 502 8.57 32.81 2.42
N ILE A 503 7.84 32.30 1.42
CA ILE A 503 8.36 31.64 0.20
C ILE A 503 9.36 32.54 -0.56
N GLN A 504 9.33 33.85 -0.38
CA GLN A 504 10.25 34.78 -1.08
C GLN A 504 11.64 34.90 -0.44
N GLN A 505 11.85 34.39 0.79
CA GLN A 505 13.12 34.48 1.52
C GLN A 505 13.61 33.13 2.07
N GLN A 506 13.19 32.01 1.48
CA GLN A 506 13.58 30.69 1.99
C GLN A 506 15.10 30.46 1.86
N ASP A 507 15.82 30.62 2.96
CA ASP A 507 17.23 30.23 3.06
C ASP A 507 17.34 28.71 3.18
N TYR A 508 17.68 28.06 2.06
CA TYR A 508 17.88 26.61 2.00
C TYR A 508 19.12 26.12 2.78
N THR A 509 19.89 27.00 3.43
CA THR A 509 21.07 26.63 4.21
C THR A 509 20.72 25.73 5.40
N ASN A 510 19.66 26.06 6.16
CA ASN A 510 19.23 25.26 7.31
C ASN A 510 18.63 23.91 6.89
N TYR A 511 17.85 23.93 5.81
CA TYR A 511 17.34 22.72 5.16
C TYR A 511 18.48 21.78 4.71
N ALA A 512 19.49 22.32 4.03
CA ALA A 512 20.67 21.56 3.61
C ALA A 512 21.47 21.02 4.81
N LYS A 513 21.54 21.77 5.91
CA LYS A 513 22.18 21.32 7.15
C LYS A 513 21.45 20.13 7.76
N GLU A 514 20.12 20.17 7.87
CA GLU A 514 19.33 19.03 8.34
C GLU A 514 19.54 17.80 7.44
N LEU A 515 19.48 17.96 6.11
CA LEU A 515 19.74 16.86 5.17
C LEU A 515 21.16 16.27 5.32
N THR A 516 22.15 17.09 5.70
CA THR A 516 23.51 16.63 5.97
C THR A 516 23.56 15.79 7.24
N ILE A 517 22.87 16.21 8.29
CA ILE A 517 22.76 15.45 9.55
C ILE A 517 22.03 14.13 9.29
N LEU A 518 20.92 14.14 8.55
CA LEU A 518 20.19 12.92 8.19
C LEU A 518 21.07 11.94 7.42
N ASN A 519 21.84 12.42 6.43
CA ASN A 519 22.77 11.56 5.69
C ASN A 519 23.84 10.94 6.59
N TYR A 520 24.39 11.72 7.54
CA TYR A 520 25.35 11.23 8.51
C TYR A 520 24.74 10.12 9.40
N LEU A 521 23.52 10.34 9.92
CA LEU A 521 22.85 9.36 10.79
C LEU A 521 22.42 8.10 10.04
N LEU A 522 21.95 8.22 8.79
CA LEU A 522 21.67 7.06 7.92
C LEU A 522 22.92 6.23 7.64
N GLY A 523 24.09 6.88 7.62
CA GLY A 523 25.39 6.23 7.45
C GLY A 523 25.71 5.18 8.52
N TYR A 524 25.16 5.29 9.73
CA TYR A 524 25.30 4.27 10.78
C TYR A 524 24.68 2.92 10.38
N PHE A 525 23.69 2.94 9.49
CA PHE A 525 22.99 1.74 9.01
C PHE A 525 23.49 1.29 7.63
N GLY A 526 24.60 1.85 7.15
CA GLY A 526 25.14 1.56 5.82
C GLY A 526 24.26 2.09 4.68
N THR A 527 23.40 3.06 4.97
CA THR A 527 22.50 3.69 4.00
C THR A 527 22.85 5.17 3.84
N GLN A 528 22.24 5.82 2.84
CA GLN A 528 22.40 7.25 2.59
C GLN A 528 21.06 7.84 2.20
N ARG A 529 20.89 9.15 2.39
CA ARG A 529 19.69 9.82 1.88
C ARG A 529 19.65 9.76 0.35
N ALA A 530 18.47 9.91 -0.23
CA ALA A 530 18.37 10.11 -1.67
C ALA A 530 19.19 11.33 -2.11
N ALA A 531 20.04 11.13 -3.12
CA ALA A 531 20.92 12.17 -3.63
C ALA A 531 20.15 13.20 -4.48
N ARG A 532 19.13 12.72 -5.21
CA ARG A 532 18.28 13.50 -6.11
C ARG A 532 16.82 13.17 -5.79
N PRO A 533 16.04 14.09 -5.20
CA PRO A 533 14.63 13.86 -4.97
C PRO A 533 13.88 13.84 -6.30
N LEU A 534 12.93 12.91 -6.44
CA LEU A 534 11.98 12.91 -7.54
C LEU A 534 10.85 13.93 -7.30
N THR A 535 10.47 14.16 -6.04
CA THR A 535 9.52 15.22 -5.66
C THR A 535 10.14 16.62 -5.81
N LEU A 536 9.31 17.59 -6.16
CA LEU A 536 9.69 19.01 -6.16
C LEU A 536 9.33 19.71 -4.84
N ASP A 537 8.58 19.05 -3.96
CA ASP A 537 8.22 19.57 -2.64
C ASP A 537 9.32 19.27 -1.61
N PRO A 538 10.02 20.30 -1.08
CA PRO A 538 11.05 20.10 -0.06
C PRO A 538 10.51 19.50 1.24
N GLN A 539 9.23 19.75 1.57
CA GLN A 539 8.61 19.27 2.81
C GLN A 539 8.31 17.77 2.73
N ASP A 540 7.71 17.33 1.63
CA ASP A 540 7.56 15.91 1.30
C ASP A 540 8.91 15.18 1.27
N PHE A 541 9.93 15.79 0.65
CA PHE A 541 11.26 15.17 0.62
C PHE A 541 11.85 14.99 2.03
N LEU A 542 11.81 16.03 2.86
CA LEU A 542 12.37 15.96 4.20
C LEU A 542 11.61 14.97 5.09
N SER A 543 10.27 14.98 5.03
CA SER A 543 9.45 14.03 5.80
C SER A 543 9.75 12.60 5.40
N THR A 544 9.91 12.32 4.10
CA THR A 544 10.35 11.03 3.57
C THR A 544 11.71 10.61 4.16
N GLN A 545 12.73 11.48 4.13
CA GLN A 545 14.06 11.13 4.62
C GLN A 545 14.11 10.99 6.16
N ARG A 546 13.32 11.77 6.89
CA ARG A 546 13.16 11.62 8.35
C ARG A 546 12.46 10.31 8.71
N GLY A 547 11.38 9.97 8.00
CA GLY A 547 10.69 8.69 8.13
C GLY A 547 11.61 7.51 7.83
N TYR A 548 12.44 7.63 6.79
CA TYR A 548 13.44 6.63 6.43
C TYR A 548 14.46 6.37 7.54
N LEU A 549 14.96 7.41 8.21
CA LEU A 549 15.85 7.27 9.36
C LEU A 549 15.11 6.67 10.57
N ALA A 550 13.93 7.20 10.90
CA ALA A 550 13.15 6.84 12.07
C ALA A 550 12.71 5.36 12.07
N GLN A 551 12.45 4.80 10.90
CA GLN A 551 11.94 3.43 10.73
C GLN A 551 13.02 2.43 10.30
N GLN A 552 14.31 2.80 10.27
CA GLN A 552 15.39 1.89 9.85
C GLN A 552 15.31 0.47 10.45
N PRO A 553 15.08 0.29 11.77
CA PRO A 553 15.04 -1.05 12.36
C PRO A 553 13.92 -1.95 11.81
N GLU A 554 12.78 -1.36 11.46
CA GLU A 554 11.66 -2.09 10.83
C GLU A 554 12.00 -2.40 9.37
N LEU A 555 12.50 -1.40 8.63
CA LEU A 555 12.82 -1.52 7.20
C LEU A 555 13.89 -2.58 6.92
N THR A 556 14.89 -2.69 7.80
CA THR A 556 15.94 -3.70 7.68
C THR A 556 15.46 -5.09 8.07
N TYR A 557 14.66 -5.19 9.15
CA TYR A 557 14.13 -6.45 9.64
C TYR A 557 13.15 -7.08 8.63
N GLN A 558 12.24 -6.28 8.08
CA GLN A 558 11.17 -6.73 7.18
C GLN A 558 11.54 -6.62 5.69
N ARG A 559 12.83 -6.66 5.34
CA ARG A 559 13.34 -6.35 3.99
C ARG A 559 12.60 -7.06 2.84
N ASN A 560 12.31 -8.35 3.01
CA ASN A 560 11.65 -9.18 1.98
C ASN A 560 10.18 -9.47 2.29
N ASN A 561 9.70 -9.03 3.46
CA ASN A 561 8.35 -9.28 3.92
C ASN A 561 7.37 -8.32 3.24
N ILE A 562 6.24 -8.85 2.80
CA ILE A 562 5.18 -8.08 2.15
C ILE A 562 3.82 -8.41 2.77
N ARG A 563 3.27 -7.38 3.42
CA ARG A 563 1.94 -7.35 4.00
C ARG A 563 0.95 -6.74 3.01
N ILE A 564 -0.26 -7.28 3.01
CA ILE A 564 -1.38 -6.75 2.21
C ILE A 564 -2.03 -5.57 2.94
N ASP A 565 -2.19 -5.68 4.26
CA ASP A 565 -2.89 -4.71 5.11
C ASP A 565 -2.08 -3.46 5.46
N LYS A 566 -0.81 -3.34 5.01
CA LYS A 566 0.10 -2.24 5.37
C LYS A 566 1.04 -1.90 4.23
N VAL A 567 1.51 -0.64 4.20
CA VAL A 567 2.59 -0.22 3.29
C VAL A 567 3.86 -0.99 3.64
N SER A 568 4.32 -1.82 2.71
CA SER A 568 5.46 -2.74 2.93
C SER A 568 6.78 -2.00 3.16
N ALA A 569 7.69 -2.63 3.92
CA ALA A 569 9.04 -2.11 4.12
C ALA A 569 9.79 -1.91 2.80
N LEU A 570 9.59 -2.79 1.81
CA LEU A 570 10.16 -2.64 0.47
C LEU A 570 9.66 -1.35 -0.22
N GLN A 571 8.35 -1.10 -0.18
CA GLN A 571 7.75 0.11 -0.76
C GLN A 571 8.29 1.37 -0.09
N LYS A 572 8.36 1.40 1.24
CA LYS A 572 8.97 2.52 2.00
C LYS A 572 10.43 2.75 1.61
N ARG A 573 11.25 1.69 1.50
CA ARG A 573 12.66 1.82 1.11
C ARG A 573 12.83 2.34 -0.32
N ILE A 574 11.99 1.89 -1.25
CA ILE A 574 11.95 2.42 -2.63
C ILE A 574 11.56 3.90 -2.62
N ALA A 575 10.51 4.28 -1.90
CA ALA A 575 10.07 5.66 -1.73
C ALA A 575 11.20 6.56 -1.20
N ALA A 576 11.92 6.10 -0.18
CA ALA A 576 13.06 6.82 0.39
C ALA A 576 14.24 6.97 -0.59
N ARG A 577 14.55 5.94 -1.40
CA ARG A 577 15.60 5.96 -2.43
C ARG A 577 15.29 6.92 -3.56
N LEU A 578 14.04 6.93 -4.02
CA LEU A 578 13.56 7.86 -5.04
C LEU A 578 13.40 9.28 -4.47
N GLY A 579 13.28 9.41 -3.14
CA GLY A 579 13.04 10.68 -2.47
C GLY A 579 11.66 11.24 -2.80
N LEU A 580 10.63 10.40 -2.65
CA LEU A 580 9.23 10.73 -2.95
C LEU A 580 8.30 10.03 -1.95
N GLY A 581 7.28 10.73 -1.45
CA GLY A 581 6.13 10.15 -0.76
C GLY A 581 6.30 9.96 0.74
N GLY A 582 6.25 11.07 1.47
CA GLY A 582 6.23 11.10 2.92
C GLY A 582 5.05 10.33 3.51
N GLU A 583 3.94 10.23 2.78
CA GLU A 583 2.75 9.47 3.18
C GLU A 583 3.06 7.98 3.41
N CYS A 584 4.01 7.38 2.67
CA CYS A 584 4.45 6.00 2.90
C CYS A 584 4.99 5.76 4.32
N PHE A 585 5.46 6.82 4.99
CA PHE A 585 6.05 6.78 6.33
C PHE A 585 5.09 7.27 7.42
N SER A 586 3.86 7.66 7.06
CA SER A 586 2.79 7.98 8.00
C SER A 586 2.47 6.77 8.89
N GLU A 587 2.06 7.02 10.14
CA GLU A 587 1.61 5.95 11.04
C GLU A 587 0.31 5.31 10.54
N THR A 588 -0.54 6.10 9.89
CA THR A 588 -1.81 5.68 9.28
C THR A 588 -1.87 6.20 7.84
N PRO A 589 -1.17 5.56 6.89
CA PRO A 589 -1.10 6.04 5.52
C PRO A 589 -2.47 5.98 4.83
N ASP A 590 -2.85 7.02 4.09
CA ASP A 590 -3.95 6.88 3.13
C ASP A 590 -3.45 6.12 1.89
N LEU A 591 -3.96 4.90 1.69
CA LEU A 591 -3.58 4.04 0.57
C LEU A 591 -3.94 4.65 -0.79
N ALA A 592 -4.86 5.61 -0.89
CA ALA A 592 -5.16 6.30 -2.14
C ALA A 592 -4.15 7.42 -2.49
N GLU A 593 -3.39 7.90 -1.52
CA GLU A 593 -2.44 9.02 -1.68
C GLU A 593 -0.97 8.54 -1.76
N LEU A 594 -0.76 7.25 -2.06
CA LEU A 594 0.57 6.71 -2.19
C LEU A 594 1.23 7.18 -3.50
N PRO A 595 2.54 7.47 -3.49
CA PRO A 595 3.26 7.96 -4.68
C PRO A 595 3.39 6.92 -5.81
N PHE A 596 3.29 5.64 -5.47
CA PHE A 596 3.33 4.51 -6.39
C PHE A 596 2.85 3.25 -5.66
N TYR A 597 2.50 2.21 -6.43
CA TYR A 597 1.95 0.96 -5.91
C TYR A 597 2.80 -0.25 -6.32
N LEU A 598 2.94 -1.23 -5.43
CA LEU A 598 3.58 -2.51 -5.69
C LEU A 598 2.54 -3.62 -5.67
N ILE A 599 2.34 -4.30 -6.81
CA ILE A 599 1.39 -5.40 -6.95
C ILE A 599 2.13 -6.68 -7.26
N GLU A 600 2.04 -7.65 -6.36
CA GLU A 600 2.57 -8.98 -6.59
C GLU A 600 1.57 -9.79 -7.42
N HIS A 601 1.96 -10.26 -8.59
CA HIS A 601 1.04 -10.97 -9.49
C HIS A 601 0.50 -12.25 -8.83
N ARG A 602 1.33 -12.93 -8.03
CA ARG A 602 0.96 -14.12 -7.24
C ARG A 602 -0.30 -13.92 -6.40
N GLN A 603 -0.55 -12.72 -5.89
CA GLN A 603 -1.73 -12.38 -5.09
C GLN A 603 -3.01 -12.30 -5.92
N LEU A 604 -2.88 -12.08 -7.22
CA LEU A 604 -3.99 -11.97 -8.17
C LEU A 604 -4.46 -13.36 -8.68
N LEU A 605 -3.95 -14.46 -8.10
CA LEU A 605 -4.30 -15.83 -8.48
C LEU A 605 -5.35 -16.46 -7.54
N PRO A 606 -6.45 -17.01 -8.07
CA PRO A 606 -7.44 -17.69 -7.26
C PRO A 606 -6.94 -18.98 -6.64
N VAL A 607 -7.55 -19.39 -5.54
CA VAL A 607 -7.29 -20.68 -4.93
C VAL A 607 -7.75 -21.79 -5.88
N LYS A 608 -6.92 -22.83 -6.01
CA LYS A 608 -7.20 -23.96 -6.90
C LYS A 608 -8.45 -24.70 -6.39
N PRO A 609 -9.51 -24.86 -7.20
CA PRO A 609 -10.75 -25.49 -6.78
C PRO A 609 -10.61 -27.01 -6.61
N ASP A 610 -11.44 -27.61 -5.75
CA ASP A 610 -11.64 -29.06 -5.70
C ASP A 610 -12.48 -29.52 -6.91
N THR A 611 -11.89 -30.36 -7.76
CA THR A 611 -12.49 -30.89 -8.99
C THR A 611 -13.83 -31.62 -8.80
N THR A 612 -14.17 -32.02 -7.57
CA THR A 612 -15.46 -32.64 -7.25
C THR A 612 -16.64 -31.73 -7.62
N PHE A 613 -16.44 -30.41 -7.58
CA PHE A 613 -17.48 -29.39 -7.84
C PHE A 613 -17.40 -28.79 -9.24
N ASP A 614 -16.68 -29.41 -10.19
CA ASP A 614 -16.64 -28.97 -11.59
C ASP A 614 -17.97 -29.19 -12.33
N LYS A 615 -18.86 -30.00 -11.77
CA LYS A 615 -20.22 -30.21 -12.27
C LYS A 615 -21.22 -29.41 -11.46
N GLU A 616 -22.32 -29.02 -12.09
CA GLU A 616 -23.44 -28.33 -11.45
C GLU A 616 -23.94 -29.04 -10.20
N GLN A 617 -24.05 -28.23 -9.14
CA GLN A 617 -24.60 -28.57 -7.85
C GLN A 617 -25.88 -27.77 -7.63
N LYS A 618 -26.82 -28.36 -6.89
CA LYS A 618 -27.99 -27.66 -6.38
C LYS A 618 -27.71 -27.21 -4.94
N PRO A 619 -27.81 -25.90 -4.63
CA PRO A 619 -27.72 -25.40 -3.25
C PRO A 619 -28.70 -26.10 -2.31
N ASP A 620 -28.27 -26.46 -1.09
CA ASP A 620 -29.16 -27.00 -0.04
C ASP A 620 -29.92 -25.88 0.69
N SER A 621 -29.26 -24.75 0.96
CA SER A 621 -29.88 -23.54 1.50
C SER A 621 -29.21 -22.28 0.97
N LEU A 622 -29.94 -21.16 1.02
CA LEU A 622 -29.47 -19.84 0.61
C LEU A 622 -29.98 -18.78 1.59
N GLU A 623 -29.08 -17.96 2.10
CA GLU A 623 -29.36 -16.89 3.07
C GLU A 623 -28.63 -15.61 2.66
N ILE A 624 -29.22 -14.44 2.91
CA ILE A 624 -28.58 -13.15 2.69
C ILE A 624 -28.51 -12.42 4.03
N GLU A 625 -27.30 -12.10 4.47
CA GLU A 625 -27.03 -11.44 5.75
C GLU A 625 -25.77 -10.56 5.60
N ASP A 626 -25.81 -9.34 6.14
CA ASP A 626 -24.65 -8.44 6.25
C ASP A 626 -23.82 -8.27 4.95
N ASP A 627 -24.49 -7.98 3.82
CA ASP A 627 -23.89 -7.85 2.48
C ASP A 627 -23.15 -9.12 1.99
N GLN A 628 -23.49 -10.29 2.55
CA GLN A 628 -23.03 -11.59 2.08
C GLN A 628 -24.19 -12.45 1.59
N LEU A 629 -23.96 -13.18 0.49
CA LEU A 629 -24.81 -14.28 0.04
C LEU A 629 -24.21 -15.59 0.54
N LYS A 630 -24.86 -16.24 1.51
CA LYS A 630 -24.44 -17.51 2.12
C LYS A 630 -25.15 -18.68 1.44
N ILE A 631 -24.38 -19.65 0.98
CA ILE A 631 -24.88 -20.87 0.32
C ILE A 631 -24.41 -22.08 1.13
N THR A 632 -25.34 -22.95 1.52
CA THR A 632 -25.01 -24.22 2.16
C THR A 632 -25.02 -25.35 1.14
N GLN A 633 -23.95 -26.13 1.12
CA GLN A 633 -23.85 -27.38 0.37
C GLN A 633 -23.39 -28.50 1.30
N LYS A 634 -24.24 -29.50 1.53
CA LYS A 634 -23.89 -30.67 2.35
C LYS A 634 -22.69 -31.42 1.78
N ASN A 635 -21.80 -31.86 2.66
CA ASN A 635 -20.56 -32.57 2.33
C ASN A 635 -19.53 -31.71 1.59
N SER A 636 -19.58 -30.39 1.74
CA SER A 636 -18.58 -29.46 1.20
C SER A 636 -17.52 -29.05 2.22
N ALA A 637 -17.73 -29.36 3.50
CA ALA A 637 -16.82 -29.02 4.59
C ALA A 637 -15.38 -29.46 4.33
N GLY A 638 -14.47 -28.47 4.40
CA GLY A 638 -13.03 -28.65 4.20
C GLY A 638 -12.59 -28.88 2.74
N ARG A 639 -13.51 -28.79 1.77
CA ARG A 639 -13.20 -28.93 0.33
C ARG A 639 -13.30 -27.63 -0.44
N LEU A 640 -14.17 -26.71 -0.01
CA LEU A 640 -14.24 -25.35 -0.53
C LEU A 640 -13.35 -24.45 0.31
N LEU A 641 -12.69 -23.50 -0.35
CA LEU A 641 -11.72 -22.60 0.28
C LEU A 641 -12.05 -21.14 -0.07
N GLN A 642 -11.78 -20.23 0.86
CA GLN A 642 -11.78 -18.79 0.59
C GLN A 642 -10.80 -18.49 -0.55
N GLY A 643 -11.20 -17.63 -1.50
CA GLY A 643 -10.40 -17.33 -2.69
C GLY A 643 -10.65 -18.26 -3.88
N GLN A 644 -11.56 -19.22 -3.77
CA GLN A 644 -12.00 -20.06 -4.89
C GLN A 644 -13.07 -19.35 -5.74
N VAL A 645 -12.96 -19.48 -7.07
CA VAL A 645 -13.89 -18.89 -8.04
C VAL A 645 -14.96 -19.90 -8.44
N ILE A 646 -16.23 -19.51 -8.35
CA ILE A 646 -17.38 -20.29 -8.78
C ILE A 646 -18.26 -19.51 -9.77
N ASN A 647 -19.17 -20.24 -10.42
CA ASN A 647 -20.26 -19.64 -11.18
C ASN A 647 -21.59 -19.97 -10.49
N LEU A 648 -22.47 -18.98 -10.40
CA LEU A 648 -23.89 -19.21 -10.10
C LEU A 648 -24.66 -19.30 -11.42
N ILE A 649 -25.60 -20.22 -11.55
CA ILE A 649 -26.34 -20.46 -12.79
C ILE A 649 -27.82 -20.33 -12.48
N ILE A 650 -28.45 -19.32 -13.07
CA ILE A 650 -29.90 -19.09 -12.99
C ILE A 650 -30.57 -19.73 -14.21
N ILE A 651 -31.52 -20.64 -14.00
CA ILE A 651 -32.26 -21.29 -15.08
C ILE A 651 -33.61 -20.58 -15.27
N GLU A 652 -33.86 -20.01 -16.45
CA GLU A 652 -35.13 -19.36 -16.82
C GLU A 652 -35.56 -19.84 -18.22
N ASP A 653 -36.79 -20.33 -18.37
CA ASP A 653 -37.36 -20.81 -19.64
C ASP A 653 -36.44 -21.78 -20.44
N ASP A 654 -35.86 -22.77 -19.73
CA ASP A 654 -34.89 -23.74 -20.24
C ASP A 654 -33.57 -23.13 -20.78
N ARG A 655 -33.25 -21.90 -20.36
CA ARG A 655 -31.97 -21.22 -20.65
C ARG A 655 -31.18 -20.98 -19.37
N GLU A 656 -29.88 -21.21 -19.45
CA GLU A 656 -28.93 -20.98 -18.36
C GLU A 656 -28.32 -19.59 -18.46
N PHE A 657 -28.33 -18.88 -17.34
CA PHE A 657 -27.71 -17.58 -17.17
C PHE A 657 -26.61 -17.66 -16.10
N PRO A 658 -25.36 -18.00 -16.51
CA PRO A 658 -24.24 -18.07 -15.59
C PRO A 658 -23.76 -16.67 -15.19
N LEU A 659 -23.81 -16.37 -13.89
CA LEU A 659 -23.06 -15.31 -13.24
C LEU A 659 -21.65 -15.84 -12.99
N ARG A 660 -20.70 -15.39 -13.79
CA ARG A 660 -19.33 -15.90 -13.78
C ARG A 660 -18.48 -15.19 -12.73
N GLY A 661 -17.38 -15.83 -12.32
CA GLY A 661 -16.32 -15.14 -11.57
C GLY A 661 -16.68 -14.81 -10.11
N GLN A 662 -17.64 -15.50 -9.51
CA GLN A 662 -18.07 -15.23 -8.14
C GLN A 662 -17.06 -15.83 -7.16
N MET A 663 -16.54 -14.99 -6.26
CA MET A 663 -15.45 -15.35 -5.36
C MET A 663 -15.98 -15.76 -3.99
N ILE A 664 -15.52 -16.90 -3.48
CA ILE A 664 -15.80 -17.31 -2.09
C ILE A 664 -15.00 -16.42 -1.13
N THR A 665 -15.71 -15.67 -0.29
CA THR A 665 -15.14 -14.74 0.70
C THR A 665 -14.94 -15.39 2.07
N GLU A 666 -15.73 -16.41 2.41
CA GLU A 666 -15.66 -17.11 3.69
C GLU A 666 -16.18 -18.54 3.53
N VAL A 667 -15.67 -19.47 4.35
CA VAL A 667 -16.18 -20.84 4.45
C VAL A 667 -16.29 -21.24 5.92
N THR A 668 -17.50 -21.62 6.35
CA THR A 668 -17.78 -22.12 7.70
C THR A 668 -18.53 -23.44 7.62
N GLY A 669 -17.84 -24.55 7.90
CA GLY A 669 -18.42 -25.88 7.78
C GLY A 669 -18.85 -26.18 6.34
N ASP A 670 -20.13 -26.52 6.14
CA ASP A 670 -20.73 -26.79 4.82
C ASP A 670 -21.27 -25.52 4.12
N THR A 671 -21.11 -24.34 4.73
CA THR A 671 -21.61 -23.07 4.21
C THR A 671 -20.46 -22.21 3.71
N PHE A 672 -20.63 -21.60 2.54
CA PHE A 672 -19.69 -20.62 2.00
C PHE A 672 -20.40 -19.31 1.66
N SER A 673 -19.68 -18.20 1.76
CA SER A 673 -20.19 -16.84 1.54
C SER A 673 -19.62 -16.24 0.26
N LEU A 674 -20.43 -15.43 -0.42
CA LEU A 674 -20.02 -14.56 -1.51
C LEU A 674 -20.29 -13.11 -1.11
N GLY A 675 -19.30 -12.24 -1.25
CA GLY A 675 -19.44 -10.81 -0.95
C GLY A 675 -20.25 -10.10 -2.03
N ILE A 676 -21.40 -9.52 -1.66
CA ILE A 676 -22.31 -8.86 -2.61
C ILE A 676 -21.61 -7.68 -3.28
N ARG A 677 -20.92 -6.84 -2.50
CA ARG A 677 -20.21 -5.65 -3.00
C ARG A 677 -18.94 -5.96 -3.79
N ASN A 678 -18.47 -7.21 -3.75
CA ASN A 678 -17.26 -7.63 -4.46
C ASN A 678 -17.54 -7.97 -5.93
N SER A 679 -18.81 -7.97 -6.34
CA SER A 679 -19.26 -8.37 -7.66
C SER A 679 -20.50 -7.56 -8.03
N THR A 680 -20.32 -6.62 -8.96
CA THR A 680 -21.42 -5.80 -9.50
C THR A 680 -22.49 -6.66 -10.17
N ASP A 681 -22.07 -7.74 -10.82
CA ASP A 681 -22.96 -8.76 -11.40
C ASP A 681 -23.77 -9.47 -10.30
N LEU A 682 -23.17 -9.79 -9.15
CA LEU A 682 -23.89 -10.40 -8.03
C LEU A 682 -24.91 -9.43 -7.44
N GLU A 683 -24.48 -8.21 -7.15
CA GLU A 683 -25.31 -7.15 -6.57
C GLU A 683 -26.57 -6.89 -7.40
N HIS A 684 -26.42 -6.70 -8.72
CA HIS A 684 -27.56 -6.45 -9.61
C HIS A 684 -28.50 -7.66 -9.76
N ASN A 685 -28.01 -8.89 -9.55
CA ASN A 685 -28.79 -10.11 -9.77
C ASN A 685 -29.30 -10.77 -8.49
N LEU A 686 -29.10 -10.18 -7.30
CA LEU A 686 -29.50 -10.75 -6.02
C LEU A 686 -30.97 -11.21 -5.95
N HIS A 687 -31.90 -10.33 -6.33
CA HIS A 687 -33.33 -10.66 -6.32
C HIS A 687 -33.64 -11.85 -7.23
N ARG A 688 -32.95 -11.93 -8.38
CA ARG A 688 -33.13 -13.02 -9.36
C ARG A 688 -32.56 -14.33 -8.85
N ILE A 689 -31.43 -14.30 -8.13
CA ILE A 689 -30.84 -15.47 -7.49
C ILE A 689 -31.80 -16.03 -6.42
N GLN A 690 -32.37 -15.16 -5.58
CA GLN A 690 -33.36 -15.56 -4.56
C GLN A 690 -34.58 -16.22 -5.21
N GLN A 691 -35.16 -15.57 -6.22
CA GLN A 691 -36.29 -16.14 -6.95
C GLN A 691 -35.95 -17.49 -7.59
N ALA A 692 -34.79 -17.62 -8.22
CA ALA A 692 -34.35 -18.87 -8.82
C ALA A 692 -34.14 -19.98 -7.78
N PHE A 693 -33.68 -19.66 -6.58
CA PHE A 693 -33.56 -20.61 -5.48
C PHE A 693 -34.93 -21.10 -5.01
N ASP A 694 -35.88 -20.19 -4.78
CA ASP A 694 -37.25 -20.51 -4.36
C ASP A 694 -37.99 -21.39 -5.40
N GLU A 695 -37.67 -21.20 -6.69
CA GLU A 695 -38.23 -21.97 -7.81
C GLU A 695 -37.47 -23.28 -8.11
N ASP A 696 -36.44 -23.65 -7.34
CA ASP A 696 -35.56 -24.80 -7.57
C ASP A 696 -34.77 -24.78 -8.91
N LYS A 697 -34.48 -23.57 -9.39
CA LYS A 697 -33.82 -23.26 -10.67
C LYS A 697 -32.43 -22.64 -10.53
N LEU A 698 -31.91 -22.55 -9.30
CA LEU A 698 -30.54 -22.11 -9.06
C LEU A 698 -29.58 -23.30 -9.02
N ARG A 699 -28.45 -23.20 -9.73
CA ARG A 699 -27.32 -24.14 -9.67
C ARG A 699 -26.02 -23.38 -9.43
N TRP A 700 -24.97 -24.09 -9.02
CA TRP A 700 -23.62 -23.54 -8.92
C TRP A 700 -22.57 -24.58 -9.27
N GLN A 701 -21.38 -24.15 -9.69
CA GLN A 701 -20.23 -25.03 -9.95
C GLN A 701 -18.92 -24.24 -9.87
N ASN A 702 -17.78 -24.93 -9.84
CA ASN A 702 -16.49 -24.29 -10.06
C ASN A 702 -16.49 -23.51 -11.37
N SER A 703 -15.87 -22.34 -11.39
CA SER A 703 -15.77 -21.61 -12.65
C SER A 703 -14.85 -22.37 -13.61
N PRO A 704 -15.34 -22.77 -14.81
CA PRO A 704 -14.52 -23.46 -15.80
C PRO A 704 -13.45 -22.54 -16.37
N VAL A 705 -13.61 -21.22 -16.27
CA VAL A 705 -12.67 -20.20 -16.74
C VAL A 705 -12.52 -19.17 -15.64
N TRP A 706 -11.30 -18.96 -15.16
CA TRP A 706 -11.05 -18.00 -14.08
C TRP A 706 -10.46 -16.68 -14.59
N LEU A 707 -9.89 -16.65 -15.80
CA LEU A 707 -9.37 -15.41 -16.41
C LEU A 707 -9.54 -15.47 -17.92
N GLU A 708 -9.93 -14.37 -18.53
CA GLU A 708 -9.90 -14.20 -19.97
C GLU A 708 -8.67 -13.35 -20.37
N ASP A 709 -8.05 -13.69 -21.49
CA ASP A 709 -6.86 -12.99 -21.99
C ASP A 709 -7.16 -11.56 -22.42
N MET A 710 -6.14 -10.70 -22.35
CA MET A 710 -6.25 -9.31 -22.77
C MET A 710 -6.39 -9.18 -24.29
N ASP A 711 -7.37 -8.37 -24.73
CA ASP A 711 -7.33 -7.73 -26.03
C ASP A 711 -7.41 -6.20 -25.90
N TYR A 712 -6.90 -5.54 -26.91
CA TYR A 712 -6.69 -4.10 -26.93
C TYR A 712 -7.46 -3.49 -28.09
N GLN A 713 -8.14 -2.39 -27.86
CA GLN A 713 -8.80 -1.62 -28.92
C GLN A 713 -7.77 -1.11 -29.92
N LEU A 714 -8.09 -1.22 -31.21
CA LEU A 714 -7.27 -0.61 -32.24
C LEU A 714 -7.52 0.91 -32.26
N VAL A 715 -6.49 1.68 -31.90
CA VAL A 715 -6.47 3.13 -32.01
C VAL A 715 -5.20 3.53 -32.74
N TYR A 716 -5.33 4.23 -33.87
CA TYR A 716 -4.18 4.74 -34.61
C TYR A 716 -3.61 6.00 -33.94
N ALA A 717 -2.30 6.18 -34.03
CA ALA A 717 -1.65 7.39 -33.57
C ALA A 717 -1.87 8.56 -34.56
N ASN A 718 -1.90 9.79 -34.05
CA ASN A 718 -2.15 11.03 -34.80
C ASN A 718 -1.28 11.19 -36.08
N GLU A 719 -1.74 12.06 -36.99
CA GLU A 719 -1.18 12.31 -38.33
C GLU A 719 0.35 12.53 -38.37
N THR A 720 0.95 13.07 -37.30
CA THR A 720 2.41 13.27 -37.17
C THR A 720 3.22 11.97 -37.22
N TYR A 721 2.57 10.82 -37.10
CA TYR A 721 3.16 9.48 -37.12
C TYR A 721 2.66 8.64 -38.30
N GLN A 722 2.08 9.26 -39.34
CA GLN A 722 1.73 8.53 -40.55
C GLN A 722 3.01 8.06 -41.29
N ASN A 723 3.15 6.75 -41.47
CA ASN A 723 4.21 6.18 -42.29
C ASN A 723 3.80 6.22 -43.77
N ALA A 724 4.78 6.41 -44.66
CA ALA A 724 4.57 6.32 -46.11
C ALA A 724 4.30 4.89 -46.60
N ASP A 725 4.58 3.89 -45.77
CA ASP A 725 4.35 2.47 -46.04
C ASP A 725 2.92 2.08 -45.63
N GLU A 726 2.14 1.54 -46.56
CA GLU A 726 0.77 1.08 -46.32
C GLU A 726 0.72 -0.15 -45.40
N ASP A 727 1.81 -0.91 -45.30
CA ASP A 727 1.95 -2.10 -44.45
C ASP A 727 2.42 -1.79 -43.04
N GLU A 728 2.62 -0.52 -42.69
CA GLU A 728 2.97 -0.08 -41.35
C GLU A 728 1.96 0.91 -40.77
N ARG A 729 1.61 0.69 -39.49
CA ARG A 729 0.75 1.61 -38.75
C ARG A 729 1.26 1.80 -37.33
N TRP A 730 1.24 3.06 -36.89
CA TRP A 730 1.40 3.38 -35.47
C TRP A 730 0.05 3.27 -34.78
N ILE A 731 0.02 2.51 -33.70
CA ILE A 731 -1.12 2.38 -32.79
C ILE A 731 -0.76 2.94 -31.41
N THR A 732 -1.77 3.27 -30.63
CA THR A 732 -1.63 3.78 -29.26
C THR A 732 -2.62 3.09 -28.32
N SER A 733 -2.34 3.13 -27.01
CA SER A 733 -3.31 2.74 -25.99
C SER A 733 -4.47 3.76 -25.91
N SER A 734 -5.62 3.31 -25.42
CA SER A 734 -6.79 4.15 -25.15
C SER A 734 -7.22 4.01 -23.70
N ALA A 735 -8.15 4.86 -23.23
CA ALA A 735 -8.72 4.71 -21.89
C ALA A 735 -9.40 3.35 -21.67
N GLN A 736 -9.79 2.65 -22.74
CA GLN A 736 -10.41 1.33 -22.70
C GLN A 736 -9.41 0.17 -22.86
N SER A 737 -8.12 0.46 -23.03
CA SER A 737 -7.09 -0.54 -23.34
C SER A 737 -5.71 -0.03 -22.92
N PRO A 738 -5.26 -0.38 -21.70
CA PRO A 738 -3.95 0.03 -21.18
C PRO A 738 -2.80 -0.46 -22.08
N PHE A 739 -1.66 0.23 -21.99
CA PHE A 739 -0.48 -0.13 -22.76
C PHE A 739 0.10 -1.49 -22.28
N PRO A 740 0.37 -2.45 -23.18
CA PRO A 740 0.89 -3.77 -22.81
C PRO A 740 2.35 -3.68 -22.34
N ALA A 741 2.58 -3.62 -21.02
CA ALA A 741 3.92 -3.42 -20.46
C ALA A 741 4.92 -4.55 -20.80
N MET A 742 4.43 -5.77 -21.06
CA MET A 742 5.24 -6.95 -21.39
C MET A 742 5.58 -7.08 -22.89
N ILE A 743 5.18 -6.11 -23.73
CA ILE A 743 5.44 -6.13 -25.17
C ILE A 743 6.94 -6.22 -25.50
N LYS A 744 7.26 -7.06 -26.50
CA LYS A 744 8.59 -7.26 -27.08
C LYS A 744 8.60 -6.93 -28.57
N VAL A 745 9.78 -6.55 -29.06
CA VAL A 745 10.01 -6.41 -30.51
C VAL A 745 9.90 -7.80 -31.16
N ASN A 746 9.23 -7.86 -32.31
CA ASN A 746 8.85 -9.06 -33.05
C ASN A 746 7.69 -9.89 -32.48
N ASP A 747 7.02 -9.44 -31.42
CA ASP A 747 5.78 -10.08 -30.97
C ASP A 747 4.76 -10.10 -32.12
N GLU A 748 4.18 -11.27 -32.35
CA GLU A 748 3.08 -11.43 -33.31
C GLU A 748 1.76 -11.04 -32.66
N ILE A 749 0.98 -10.21 -33.35
CA ILE A 749 -0.36 -9.81 -32.96
C ILE A 749 -1.37 -10.21 -34.01
N THR A 750 -2.59 -10.45 -33.57
CA THR A 750 -3.74 -10.72 -34.42
C THR A 750 -4.83 -9.68 -34.18
N LEU A 751 -5.24 -8.99 -35.24
CA LEU A 751 -6.38 -8.06 -35.29
C LEU A 751 -7.65 -8.83 -35.66
N LYS A 752 -8.74 -8.60 -34.92
CA LYS A 752 -10.06 -9.15 -35.21
C LYS A 752 -11.15 -8.09 -35.13
N TYR A 753 -12.17 -8.26 -35.96
CA TYR A 753 -13.40 -7.49 -35.85
C TYR A 753 -14.23 -8.01 -34.67
N VAL A 754 -14.64 -7.13 -33.76
CA VAL A 754 -15.49 -7.48 -32.62
C VAL A 754 -16.82 -6.75 -32.76
N ILE A 755 -17.94 -7.48 -32.63
CA ILE A 755 -19.27 -6.87 -32.59
C ILE A 755 -19.47 -6.33 -31.17
N THR A 756 -19.13 -5.06 -30.96
CA THR A 756 -19.50 -4.33 -29.74
C THR A 756 -21.01 -4.04 -29.76
N PRO A 757 -21.74 -4.08 -28.62
CA PRO A 757 -23.13 -3.62 -28.55
C PRO A 757 -23.19 -2.11 -28.78
N SER A 758 -23.20 -1.67 -30.04
CA SER A 758 -23.38 -0.27 -30.37
C SER A 758 -24.86 0.11 -30.27
N GLY A 759 -25.16 1.28 -29.71
CA GLY A 759 -26.48 1.89 -29.82
C GLY A 759 -26.92 2.04 -31.28
N PRO A 760 -28.25 2.14 -31.56
CA PRO A 760 -28.76 2.15 -32.92
C PRO A 760 -28.12 3.30 -33.72
N SER A 761 -27.27 2.96 -34.69
CA SER A 761 -26.79 3.92 -35.67
C SER A 761 -27.99 4.48 -36.43
N GLN A 762 -28.00 5.80 -36.67
CA GLN A 762 -29.01 6.46 -37.52
C GLN A 762 -29.33 5.61 -38.76
N LYS A 763 -30.63 5.41 -39.00
CA LYS A 763 -31.21 4.59 -40.09
C LYS A 763 -30.39 4.66 -41.38
N ILE A 764 -29.56 3.65 -41.62
CA ILE A 764 -29.13 3.33 -42.98
C ILE A 764 -30.35 2.72 -43.68
N SER A 765 -30.75 3.33 -44.79
CA SER A 765 -31.86 2.86 -45.61
C SER A 765 -31.68 1.38 -45.95
N ALA A 766 -32.74 0.58 -45.78
CA ALA A 766 -32.77 -0.88 -45.90
C ALA A 766 -32.55 -1.44 -47.32
N ARG A 767 -31.68 -0.84 -48.13
CA ARG A 767 -31.29 -1.31 -49.46
C ARG A 767 -29.81 -1.06 -49.74
N ALA A 768 -28.92 -1.60 -48.91
CA ALA A 768 -27.54 -1.97 -49.29
C ALA A 768 -26.77 -2.65 -48.14
N VAL A 769 -27.30 -3.68 -47.49
CA VAL A 769 -26.45 -4.59 -46.69
C VAL A 769 -26.96 -6.02 -46.83
N ARG A 770 -26.70 -6.61 -48.00
CA ARG A 770 -26.41 -8.04 -48.08
C ARG A 770 -24.93 -8.16 -48.44
N THR A 771 -24.08 -7.82 -47.50
CA THR A 771 -22.74 -8.41 -47.43
C THR A 771 -22.76 -9.35 -46.25
N ALA A 772 -22.29 -10.57 -46.49
CA ALA A 772 -22.15 -11.65 -45.53
C ALA A 772 -21.51 -11.16 -44.21
N PRO A 773 -21.73 -11.85 -43.08
CA PRO A 773 -21.17 -11.43 -41.81
C PRO A 773 -19.65 -11.23 -41.93
N ARG A 774 -19.13 -10.05 -41.58
CA ARG A 774 -17.68 -9.75 -41.47
C ARG A 774 -17.03 -10.50 -40.29
N SER A 775 -17.51 -11.70 -39.94
CA SER A 775 -17.01 -12.51 -38.82
C SER A 775 -15.66 -13.18 -39.10
N GLU A 776 -15.18 -13.14 -40.35
CA GLU A 776 -13.91 -13.77 -40.77
C GLU A 776 -12.73 -12.79 -40.93
N TYR A 777 -12.88 -11.50 -40.55
CA TYR A 777 -11.75 -10.58 -40.63
C TYR A 777 -10.70 -10.91 -39.55
N GLU A 778 -9.55 -11.43 -40.00
CA GLU A 778 -8.35 -11.66 -39.20
C GLU A 778 -7.13 -11.07 -39.93
N LEU A 779 -6.37 -10.20 -39.27
CA LEU A 779 -5.13 -9.63 -39.79
C LEU A 779 -3.98 -9.97 -38.84
N LYS A 780 -2.90 -10.55 -39.37
CA LYS A 780 -1.69 -10.82 -38.59
C LYS A 780 -0.63 -9.76 -38.84
N ALA A 781 -0.02 -9.28 -37.77
CA ALA A 781 1.02 -8.27 -37.81
C ALA A 781 2.10 -8.57 -36.76
N ARG A 782 3.22 -7.86 -36.83
CA ARG A 782 4.31 -7.93 -35.86
C ARG A 782 4.69 -6.57 -35.33
N VAL A 783 5.11 -6.54 -34.07
CA VAL A 783 5.63 -5.34 -33.41
C VAL A 783 7.04 -5.04 -33.93
N ILE A 784 7.24 -3.87 -34.53
CA ILE A 784 8.54 -3.43 -35.05
C ILE A 784 9.34 -2.64 -34.01
N LYS A 785 8.66 -1.74 -33.31
CA LYS A 785 9.21 -0.95 -32.19
C LYS A 785 8.07 -0.35 -31.38
N PHE A 786 8.34 0.06 -30.16
CA PHE A 786 7.37 0.74 -29.31
C PHE A 786 8.06 1.75 -28.41
N ASP A 787 7.26 2.65 -27.86
CA ASP A 787 7.65 3.67 -26.90
C ASP A 787 6.69 3.57 -25.72
N ARG A 788 7.18 3.08 -24.58
CA ARG A 788 6.36 2.83 -23.39
C ARG A 788 5.96 4.13 -22.68
N ILE A 789 6.80 5.16 -22.73
CA ILE A 789 6.53 6.45 -22.11
C ILE A 789 5.41 7.14 -22.90
N LYS A 790 5.52 7.16 -24.23
CA LYS A 790 4.51 7.79 -25.11
C LYS A 790 3.30 6.90 -25.39
N GLY A 791 3.31 5.64 -24.96
CA GLY A 791 2.23 4.67 -25.20
C GLY A 791 2.05 4.26 -26.66
N LYS A 792 3.11 4.30 -27.50
CA LYS A 792 3.01 4.09 -28.96
C LYS A 792 3.65 2.79 -29.40
N ILE A 793 3.03 2.12 -30.37
CA ILE A 793 3.52 0.85 -30.93
C ILE A 793 3.49 0.94 -32.45
N LEU A 794 4.61 0.66 -33.11
CA LEU A 794 4.67 0.50 -34.55
C LEU A 794 4.47 -0.97 -34.90
N ILE A 795 3.43 -1.26 -35.66
CA ILE A 795 3.12 -2.61 -36.14
C ILE A 795 3.25 -2.68 -37.66
N ARG A 796 3.72 -3.83 -38.14
CA ARG A 796 3.82 -4.13 -39.57
C ARG A 796 3.00 -5.37 -39.91
N ARG A 797 2.21 -5.29 -40.97
CA ARG A 797 1.45 -6.43 -41.50
C ARG A 797 2.39 -7.57 -41.90
N ASN A 798 2.02 -8.82 -41.59
CA ASN A 798 2.80 -9.97 -42.04
C ASN A 798 2.51 -10.28 -43.52
N ASN A 799 3.51 -10.76 -44.24
CA ASN A 799 3.41 -11.07 -45.68
C ASN A 799 2.36 -12.15 -46.02
N ASP A 800 2.04 -13.02 -45.06
CA ASP A 800 1.04 -14.09 -45.18
C ASP A 800 -0.39 -13.63 -44.81
N SER A 801 -0.57 -12.39 -44.33
CA SER A 801 -1.87 -11.83 -43.98
C SER A 801 -2.61 -11.29 -45.21
N LEU A 802 -3.74 -11.91 -45.56
CA LEU A 802 -4.57 -11.55 -46.72
C LEU A 802 -5.31 -10.20 -46.55
N ASN A 803 -5.64 -9.83 -45.31
CA ASN A 803 -6.37 -8.60 -45.00
C ASN A 803 -5.41 -7.40 -44.82
N ILE A 804 -5.88 -6.20 -45.18
CA ILE A 804 -5.18 -4.91 -44.95
C ILE A 804 -5.67 -4.25 -43.67
N PHE A 805 -4.90 -3.28 -43.14
CA PHE A 805 -5.28 -2.52 -41.95
C PHE A 805 -6.64 -1.81 -42.10
N PRO A 806 -7.50 -1.81 -41.06
CA PRO A 806 -8.79 -1.13 -41.10
C PRO A 806 -8.65 0.38 -41.33
N LEU A 807 -9.68 0.99 -41.90
CA LEU A 807 -9.78 2.45 -41.98
C LEU A 807 -9.87 3.06 -40.58
N GLU A 808 -9.27 4.23 -40.40
CA GLU A 808 -9.23 4.93 -39.10
C GLU A 808 -10.63 5.18 -38.51
N ALA A 809 -11.61 5.54 -39.35
CA ALA A 809 -13.00 5.72 -38.94
C ALA A 809 -13.69 4.42 -38.44
N GLU A 810 -13.16 3.24 -38.80
CA GLU A 810 -13.68 1.95 -38.36
C GLU A 810 -12.80 1.29 -37.28
N ALA A 811 -11.63 1.87 -36.96
CA ALA A 811 -10.60 1.24 -36.12
C ALA A 811 -11.12 0.82 -34.73
N TRP A 812 -11.95 1.66 -34.12
CA TRP A 812 -12.56 1.41 -32.81
C TRP A 812 -13.36 0.10 -32.69
N ARG A 813 -13.79 -0.48 -33.82
CA ARG A 813 -14.51 -1.77 -33.91
C ARG A 813 -13.61 -3.00 -33.94
N TYR A 814 -12.29 -2.79 -34.04
CA TYR A 814 -11.31 -3.85 -34.09
C TYR A 814 -10.58 -3.92 -32.75
N ARG A 815 -10.32 -5.15 -32.32
CA ARG A 815 -9.50 -5.47 -31.16
C ARG A 815 -8.31 -6.28 -31.62
N TRP A 816 -7.20 -6.19 -30.92
CA TRP A 816 -5.99 -6.94 -31.22
C TRP A 816 -5.42 -7.61 -29.97
N TYR A 817 -4.71 -8.71 -30.16
CA TYR A 817 -4.12 -9.48 -29.07
C TYR A 817 -2.84 -10.18 -29.53
N PHE A 818 -2.01 -10.61 -28.59
CA PHE A 818 -0.78 -11.36 -28.88
C PHE A 818 -1.08 -12.80 -29.27
N SER A 819 -0.50 -13.29 -30.37
CA SER A 819 -0.77 -14.62 -30.93
C SER A 819 0.44 -15.55 -30.99
N SER A 820 1.61 -15.10 -30.52
CA SER A 820 2.84 -15.90 -30.54
C SER A 820 2.75 -17.13 -29.62
N GLU A 821 3.50 -18.19 -29.96
CA GLU A 821 3.61 -19.37 -29.08
C GLU A 821 4.34 -19.04 -27.77
N GLU A 822 5.35 -18.16 -27.81
CA GLU A 822 6.04 -17.68 -26.62
C GLU A 822 5.07 -17.04 -25.62
N TYR A 823 4.14 -16.20 -26.08
CA TYR A 823 3.14 -15.54 -25.23
C TYR A 823 2.24 -16.53 -24.50
N ALA A 824 1.83 -17.60 -25.17
CA ALA A 824 0.97 -18.64 -24.62
C ALA A 824 1.65 -19.51 -23.54
N SER A 825 2.98 -19.62 -23.60
CA SER A 825 3.80 -20.40 -22.66
C SER A 825 4.41 -19.58 -21.51
N ALA A 826 4.19 -18.26 -21.51
CA ALA A 826 4.81 -17.36 -20.55
C ALA A 826 4.12 -17.42 -19.18
N ASP A 827 4.85 -17.81 -18.14
CA ASP A 827 4.42 -17.66 -16.75
C ASP A 827 4.49 -16.19 -16.34
N ARG A 828 3.32 -15.64 -15.97
CA ARG A 828 3.14 -14.22 -15.63
C ARG A 828 2.94 -13.97 -14.14
N PHE A 829 2.85 -15.02 -13.34
CA PHE A 829 2.40 -14.91 -11.95
C PHE A 829 3.49 -15.31 -10.94
N SER A 830 4.47 -16.10 -11.35
CA SER A 830 5.60 -16.46 -10.48
C SER A 830 6.64 -15.34 -10.39
N PHE A 831 6.93 -14.85 -9.19
CA PHE A 831 8.03 -13.92 -8.91
C PHE A 831 8.00 -12.64 -9.78
N ILE A 832 6.81 -12.13 -10.14
CA ILE A 832 6.65 -10.87 -10.87
C ILE A 832 5.93 -9.86 -9.99
N VAL A 833 6.49 -8.66 -9.91
CA VAL A 833 5.89 -7.50 -9.25
C VAL A 833 5.72 -6.38 -10.25
N SER A 834 4.52 -5.83 -10.31
CA SER A 834 4.21 -4.62 -11.04
C SER A 834 4.38 -3.40 -10.15
N VAL A 835 5.10 -2.40 -10.64
CA VAL A 835 5.23 -1.08 -10.03
C VAL A 835 4.40 -0.11 -10.85
N VAL A 836 3.34 0.42 -10.26
CA VAL A 836 2.44 1.37 -10.91
C VAL A 836 2.81 2.78 -10.47
N ILE A 837 3.16 3.64 -11.42
CA ILE A 837 3.67 5.00 -11.17
C ILE A 837 2.90 5.99 -12.04
N ASP A 838 2.62 7.18 -11.49
CA ASP A 838 2.10 8.30 -12.27
C ASP A 838 3.15 8.78 -13.30
N ARG A 839 2.73 8.81 -14.55
CA ARG A 839 3.52 9.26 -15.70
C ARG A 839 3.86 10.75 -15.63
N GLN A 840 3.09 11.58 -14.91
CA GLN A 840 3.41 13.00 -14.73
C GLN A 840 4.80 13.22 -14.10
N LEU A 841 5.27 12.29 -13.28
CA LEU A 841 6.60 12.36 -12.66
C LEU A 841 7.75 12.39 -13.68
N ILE A 842 7.53 11.83 -14.88
CA ILE A 842 8.53 11.80 -15.95
C ILE A 842 8.20 12.72 -17.14
N GLU A 843 6.95 13.15 -17.31
CA GLU A 843 6.51 14.06 -18.37
C GLU A 843 6.78 15.56 -18.06
N ASN A 844 7.94 15.86 -17.48
CA ASN A 844 8.34 17.24 -17.17
C ASN A 844 9.20 17.84 -18.29
N GLU A 845 8.88 19.06 -18.75
CA GLU A 845 9.62 19.76 -19.81
C GLU A 845 11.11 20.02 -19.47
N ARG A 846 11.49 19.96 -18.19
CA ARG A 846 12.84 20.27 -17.71
C ARG A 846 13.80 19.07 -17.70
N VAL A 847 13.30 17.84 -17.94
CA VAL A 847 14.09 16.61 -17.80
C VAL A 847 13.87 15.68 -19.00
N ASP A 848 14.90 14.92 -19.38
CA ASP A 848 14.78 13.87 -20.39
C ASP A 848 14.03 12.66 -19.78
N PRO A 849 12.80 12.35 -20.23
CA PRO A 849 11.96 11.33 -19.62
C PRO A 849 12.58 9.93 -19.66
N TYR A 850 13.35 9.59 -20.70
CA TYR A 850 13.94 8.26 -20.84
C TYR A 850 15.14 8.07 -19.91
N LYS A 851 15.93 9.14 -19.69
CA LYS A 851 17.02 9.09 -18.70
C LYS A 851 16.47 8.99 -17.29
N LEU A 852 15.38 9.70 -17.01
CA LEU A 852 14.72 9.65 -15.70
C LEU A 852 14.11 8.26 -15.45
N GLU A 853 13.36 7.71 -16.41
CA GLU A 853 12.81 6.35 -16.33
C GLU A 853 13.90 5.30 -16.12
N SER A 854 15.02 5.39 -16.84
CA SER A 854 16.17 4.50 -16.65
C SER A 854 16.78 4.61 -15.24
N TRP A 855 16.85 5.81 -14.68
CA TRP A 855 17.33 6.02 -13.31
C TRP A 855 16.36 5.44 -12.28
N VAL A 856 15.06 5.77 -12.38
CA VAL A 856 14.00 5.23 -11.51
C VAL A 856 14.03 3.71 -11.50
N LYS A 857 14.08 3.09 -12.68
CA LYS A 857 14.18 1.63 -12.82
C LYS A 857 15.41 1.06 -12.11
N THR A 858 16.55 1.74 -12.17
CA THR A 858 17.80 1.28 -11.55
C THR A 858 17.71 1.36 -10.02
N GLU A 859 17.20 2.48 -9.49
CA GLU A 859 17.03 2.65 -8.03
C GLU A 859 16.04 1.65 -7.46
N ILE A 860 14.90 1.42 -8.13
CA ILE A 860 13.92 0.44 -7.69
C ILE A 860 14.54 -0.97 -7.74
N LEU A 861 15.17 -1.35 -8.86
CA LEU A 861 15.75 -2.68 -9.02
C LEU A 861 16.85 -2.99 -7.98
N ALA A 862 17.59 -1.98 -7.52
CA ALA A 862 18.58 -2.13 -6.46
C ALA A 862 17.99 -2.54 -5.10
N GLU A 863 16.68 -2.36 -4.90
CA GLU A 863 15.95 -2.70 -3.68
C GLU A 863 15.29 -4.07 -3.72
N PHE A 864 15.02 -4.59 -4.93
CA PHE A 864 14.36 -5.87 -5.15
C PHE A 864 15.29 -7.08 -4.94
N PRO A 865 14.78 -8.22 -4.43
CA PRO A 865 15.52 -9.48 -4.46
C PRO A 865 15.83 -9.93 -5.89
N ALA A 866 17.00 -10.53 -6.09
CA ALA A 866 17.50 -10.88 -7.43
C ALA A 866 16.63 -11.88 -8.22
N HIS A 867 15.80 -12.67 -7.54
CA HIS A 867 14.89 -13.64 -8.18
C HIS A 867 13.53 -13.03 -8.55
N ILE A 868 13.24 -11.80 -8.15
CA ILE A 868 11.99 -11.09 -8.47
C ILE A 868 12.16 -10.29 -9.75
N SER A 869 11.23 -10.46 -10.67
CA SER A 869 11.10 -9.66 -11.88
C SER A 869 10.20 -8.46 -11.62
N MET A 870 10.58 -7.31 -12.17
CA MET A 870 9.83 -6.07 -12.04
C MET A 870 9.29 -5.62 -13.40
N ILE A 871 8.01 -5.22 -13.42
CA ILE A 871 7.37 -4.55 -14.55
C ILE A 871 6.95 -3.17 -14.07
N ILE A 872 7.24 -2.11 -14.84
CA ILE A 872 6.81 -0.74 -14.51
C ILE A 872 5.65 -0.37 -15.43
N HIS A 873 4.57 0.13 -14.84
CA HIS A 873 3.40 0.67 -15.53
C HIS A 873 3.34 2.18 -15.28
N TRP A 874 3.48 2.95 -16.36
CA TRP A 874 3.36 4.41 -16.33
C TRP A 874 1.93 4.78 -16.72
N LEU A 875 1.10 5.12 -15.74
CA LEU A 875 -0.30 5.47 -15.95
C LEU A 875 -0.45 6.99 -16.06
N SER A 876 -1.40 7.48 -16.86
CA SER A 876 -1.78 8.89 -16.79
C SER A 876 -2.46 9.17 -15.45
N GLU A 877 -2.39 10.41 -14.96
CA GLU A 877 -3.04 10.89 -13.73
C GLU A 877 -4.44 10.30 -13.49
N GLU A 878 -5.38 10.46 -14.42
CA GLU A 878 -6.75 9.91 -14.30
C GLU A 878 -6.80 8.38 -14.05
N HIS A 879 -5.97 7.61 -14.76
CA HIS A 879 -5.91 6.15 -14.58
C HIS A 879 -5.14 5.77 -13.31
N PHE A 880 -4.17 6.59 -12.89
CA PHE A 880 -3.44 6.38 -11.65
C PHE A 880 -4.34 6.62 -10.43
N GLU A 881 -5.16 7.68 -10.44
CA GLU A 881 -6.15 7.97 -9.39
C GLU A 881 -7.24 6.89 -9.28
N ASP A 882 -7.72 6.38 -10.42
CA ASP A 882 -8.67 5.27 -10.45
C ASP A 882 -8.03 3.97 -9.91
N PHE A 883 -6.79 3.70 -10.31
CA PHE A 883 -6.02 2.58 -9.78
C PHE A 883 -5.79 2.71 -8.27
N ALA A 884 -5.40 3.89 -7.79
CA ALA A 884 -5.18 4.19 -6.38
C ALA A 884 -6.45 3.96 -5.54
N SER A 885 -7.59 4.46 -6.03
CA SER A 885 -8.89 4.28 -5.42
C SER A 885 -9.29 2.81 -5.36
N THR A 886 -9.06 2.06 -6.44
CA THR A 886 -9.32 0.62 -6.50
C THR A 886 -8.39 -0.17 -5.58
N TYR A 887 -7.10 0.16 -5.55
CA TYR A 887 -6.12 -0.47 -4.67
C TYR A 887 -6.48 -0.28 -3.19
N LYS A 888 -6.89 0.92 -2.79
CA LYS A 888 -7.34 1.20 -1.41
C LYS A 888 -8.52 0.31 -1.02
N ARG A 889 -9.55 0.22 -1.86
CA ARG A 889 -10.70 -0.64 -1.57
C ARG A 889 -10.31 -2.12 -1.55
N TRP A 890 -9.49 -2.56 -2.52
CA TRP A 890 -9.00 -3.92 -2.60
C TRP A 890 -8.26 -4.32 -1.32
N GLN A 891 -7.30 -3.51 -0.85
CA GLN A 891 -6.55 -3.80 0.39
C GLN A 891 -7.43 -3.74 1.64
N ASN A 892 -8.36 -2.78 1.73
CA ASN A 892 -9.26 -2.66 2.87
C ASN A 892 -10.23 -3.85 2.99
N ASN A 893 -10.48 -4.56 1.91
CA ASN A 893 -11.30 -5.77 1.86
C ASN A 893 -10.47 -7.07 2.06
N ASP A 894 -9.25 -6.99 2.60
CA ASP A 894 -8.27 -8.08 2.74
C ASP A 894 -7.78 -8.65 1.39
N ALA A 895 -7.72 -7.80 0.35
CA ALA A 895 -7.25 -8.13 -1.00
C ALA A 895 -7.97 -9.32 -1.67
N PRO A 896 -9.32 -9.35 -1.70
CA PRO A 896 -10.06 -10.46 -2.26
C PRO A 896 -9.99 -10.41 -3.79
N LEU A 897 -10.10 -11.58 -4.43
CA LEU A 897 -10.05 -11.72 -5.89
C LEU A 897 -11.39 -11.40 -6.58
N GLY A 898 -12.10 -10.36 -6.11
CA GLY A 898 -13.36 -9.89 -6.69
C GLY A 898 -13.15 -8.95 -7.89
N ASP A 899 -14.19 -8.20 -8.25
CA ASP A 899 -14.16 -7.24 -9.37
C ASP A 899 -12.99 -6.25 -9.29
N GLU A 900 -12.64 -5.81 -8.08
CA GLU A 900 -11.50 -4.92 -7.84
C GLU A 900 -10.16 -5.55 -8.25
N ALA A 901 -9.97 -6.85 -7.99
CA ALA A 901 -8.78 -7.57 -8.40
C ALA A 901 -8.75 -7.81 -9.92
N TYR A 902 -9.91 -8.04 -10.55
CA TYR A 902 -10.01 -8.11 -12.01
C TYR A 902 -9.73 -6.76 -12.67
N HIS A 903 -10.16 -5.65 -12.07
CA HIS A 903 -9.81 -4.30 -12.53
C HIS A 903 -8.30 -4.06 -12.44
N ILE A 904 -7.67 -4.49 -11.35
CA ILE A 904 -6.20 -4.47 -11.20
C ILE A 904 -5.54 -5.36 -12.27
N LEU A 905 -6.00 -6.60 -12.47
CA LEU A 905 -5.50 -7.51 -13.51
C LEU A 905 -5.59 -6.90 -14.92
N GLU A 906 -6.69 -6.23 -15.23
CA GLU A 906 -6.94 -5.59 -16.52
C GLU A 906 -6.01 -4.39 -16.70
N THR A 907 -5.90 -3.53 -15.68
CA THR A 907 -5.00 -2.36 -15.67
C THR A 907 -3.54 -2.78 -15.86
N LEU A 908 -3.12 -3.88 -15.21
CA LEU A 908 -1.78 -4.44 -15.32
C LEU A 908 -1.56 -5.27 -16.60
N THR A 909 -2.57 -5.38 -17.47
CA THR A 909 -2.53 -6.13 -18.73
C THR A 909 -2.33 -7.64 -18.59
N LEU A 910 -2.76 -8.22 -17.46
CA LEU A 910 -2.62 -9.64 -17.15
C LEU A 910 -3.80 -10.48 -17.65
N GLY A 911 -4.99 -9.91 -17.63
CA GLY A 911 -6.23 -10.52 -18.11
C GLY A 911 -7.44 -9.76 -17.58
N ARG A 912 -8.64 -10.19 -17.98
CA ARG A 912 -9.92 -9.58 -17.61
C ARG A 912 -10.88 -10.61 -17.05
N LEU A 913 -11.93 -10.12 -16.38
CA LEU A 913 -13.05 -10.95 -15.95
C LEU A 913 -13.63 -11.72 -17.15
N PRO A 914 -13.85 -13.05 -17.06
CA PRO A 914 -14.38 -13.83 -18.17
C PRO A 914 -15.75 -13.33 -18.64
N SER A 915 -15.82 -12.86 -19.88
CA SER A 915 -17.03 -12.27 -20.44
C SER A 915 -18.18 -13.29 -20.51
N ALA A 916 -19.35 -12.91 -20.00
CA ALA A 916 -20.59 -13.68 -20.19
C ALA A 916 -21.18 -13.49 -21.60
N ALA A 917 -20.65 -12.55 -22.38
CA ALA A 917 -21.23 -11.98 -23.60
C ALA A 917 -20.84 -12.69 -24.92
N THR A 918 -20.19 -13.85 -24.89
CA THR A 918 -19.83 -14.56 -26.12
C THR A 918 -20.96 -15.50 -26.59
N GLY A 919 -22.08 -14.90 -27.02
CA GLY A 919 -23.16 -15.60 -27.73
C GLY A 919 -24.53 -14.93 -27.60
N ILE A 920 -25.33 -14.97 -28.69
CA ILE A 920 -26.73 -14.47 -28.72
C ILE A 920 -27.62 -15.18 -27.68
N GLY A 921 -27.24 -16.40 -27.26
CA GLY A 921 -28.00 -17.23 -26.31
C GLY A 921 -27.91 -16.80 -24.85
N SER A 922 -26.91 -16.00 -24.47
CA SER A 922 -26.68 -15.54 -23.08
C SER A 922 -27.26 -14.14 -22.82
N MET A 923 -27.80 -13.49 -23.85
CA MET A 923 -28.24 -12.10 -23.79
C MET A 923 -29.77 -11.96 -23.90
N ARG A 924 -30.35 -10.90 -23.31
CA ARG A 924 -31.82 -10.73 -23.17
C ARG A 924 -32.36 -9.41 -23.70
N ILE A 925 -33.67 -9.34 -23.95
CA ILE A 925 -34.34 -8.07 -24.24
C ILE A 925 -34.47 -7.28 -22.93
N ALA A 926 -34.06 -6.02 -22.92
CA ALA A 926 -34.16 -5.14 -21.77
C ALA A 926 -35.62 -4.97 -21.32
N THR A 927 -35.86 -5.12 -20.01
CA THR A 927 -37.13 -4.71 -19.40
C THR A 927 -37.31 -3.19 -19.49
N GLU A 928 -38.49 -2.67 -19.21
CA GLU A 928 -38.76 -1.22 -19.29
C GLU A 928 -37.91 -0.42 -18.29
N GLN A 929 -37.66 -0.98 -17.11
CA GLN A 929 -36.77 -0.41 -16.09
C GLN A 929 -35.30 -0.41 -16.53
N GLN A 930 -34.79 -1.58 -16.97
CA GLN A 930 -33.41 -1.69 -17.48
C GLN A 930 -33.20 -0.82 -18.73
N ARG A 931 -34.23 -0.66 -19.55
CA ARG A 931 -34.21 0.27 -20.66
C ARG A 931 -34.00 1.69 -20.16
N ILE A 932 -34.77 2.17 -19.18
CA ILE A 932 -34.62 3.51 -18.58
C ILE A 932 -33.21 3.67 -18.00
N GLU A 933 -32.64 2.65 -17.37
CA GLU A 933 -31.27 2.67 -16.86
C GLU A 933 -30.24 2.76 -17.99
N VAL A 934 -30.47 2.10 -19.13
CA VAL A 934 -29.60 2.20 -20.30
C VAL A 934 -29.74 3.57 -20.99
N VAL A 935 -30.97 4.04 -21.22
CA VAL A 935 -31.23 5.21 -22.09
C VAL A 935 -31.49 6.52 -21.34
N GLY A 936 -31.57 6.47 -20.01
CA GLY A 936 -32.11 7.55 -19.17
C GLY A 936 -33.64 7.67 -19.29
N GLU A 937 -34.30 8.28 -18.29
CA GLU A 937 -35.75 8.55 -18.32
C GLU A 937 -36.17 9.38 -19.56
N SER A 938 -35.25 10.21 -20.07
CA SER A 938 -35.44 11.07 -21.24
C SER A 938 -35.01 10.42 -22.57
N GLU A 939 -34.49 9.20 -22.56
CA GLU A 939 -33.98 8.46 -23.74
C GLU A 939 -32.87 9.17 -24.53
N ASP A 940 -32.04 9.94 -23.84
CA ASP A 940 -30.95 10.76 -24.37
C ASP A 940 -29.55 10.32 -23.90
N LYS A 941 -29.49 9.40 -22.93
CA LYS A 941 -28.25 8.81 -22.42
C LYS A 941 -28.05 7.42 -23.02
N TRP A 942 -26.84 6.90 -22.93
CA TRP A 942 -26.54 5.53 -23.34
C TRP A 942 -25.50 4.95 -22.39
N HIS A 943 -25.97 4.28 -21.35
CA HIS A 943 -25.16 3.67 -20.31
C HIS A 943 -24.78 2.24 -20.73
N GLU A 944 -23.68 2.11 -21.47
CA GLU A 944 -23.18 0.83 -22.01
C GLU A 944 -22.88 -0.20 -20.90
N GLU A 945 -22.42 0.25 -19.74
CA GLU A 945 -22.13 -0.63 -18.61
C GLU A 945 -23.38 -1.32 -18.06
N VAL A 946 -24.56 -0.67 -18.15
CA VAL A 946 -25.84 -1.30 -17.79
C VAL A 946 -26.18 -2.44 -18.76
N ILE A 947 -25.85 -2.30 -20.05
CA ILE A 947 -26.04 -3.35 -21.07
C ILE A 947 -25.15 -4.55 -20.78
N LYS A 948 -23.88 -4.30 -20.43
CA LYS A 948 -22.91 -5.35 -20.11
C LYS A 948 -23.28 -6.09 -18.83
N SER A 949 -23.51 -5.37 -17.73
CA SER A 949 -23.85 -5.95 -16.41
C SER A 949 -25.19 -6.70 -16.41
N ASN A 950 -26.16 -6.24 -17.20
CA ASN A 950 -27.45 -6.93 -17.34
C ASN A 950 -27.48 -7.95 -18.49
N GLN A 951 -26.38 -8.11 -19.23
CA GLN A 951 -26.27 -9.00 -20.40
C GLN A 951 -27.42 -8.76 -21.42
N LEU A 952 -27.67 -7.49 -21.78
CA LEU A 952 -28.80 -7.11 -22.64
C LEU A 952 -28.44 -7.25 -24.13
N LEU A 953 -29.19 -8.08 -24.86
CA LEU A 953 -29.12 -8.28 -26.32
C LEU A 953 -29.72 -7.11 -27.08
N TYR A 954 -30.84 -6.57 -26.58
CA TYR A 954 -31.66 -5.61 -27.28
C TYR A 954 -32.39 -4.70 -26.31
N VAL A 955 -32.22 -3.39 -26.47
CA VAL A 955 -32.93 -2.36 -25.69
C VAL A 955 -34.02 -1.78 -26.59
N PRO A 956 -35.33 -1.98 -26.30
CA PRO A 956 -36.41 -1.55 -27.18
C PRO A 956 -36.43 -0.03 -27.43
N TYR A 957 -36.22 0.40 -28.68
CA TYR A 957 -36.28 1.82 -29.07
C TYR A 957 -37.72 2.21 -29.48
N THR A 958 -38.34 3.16 -28.78
CA THR A 958 -39.75 3.55 -28.99
C THR A 958 -39.94 5.02 -29.36
N LYS A 959 -39.08 5.63 -30.18
CA LYS A 959 -39.42 6.91 -30.82
C LYS A 959 -40.23 6.70 -32.11
N ARG A 960 -41.56 6.94 -32.04
CA ARG A 960 -42.41 7.16 -33.23
C ARG A 960 -41.95 8.44 -33.93
N VAL A 961 -41.51 8.34 -35.19
CA VAL A 961 -41.19 9.49 -36.03
C VAL A 961 -42.39 9.81 -36.92
N VAL A 962 -42.99 10.99 -36.76
CA VAL A 962 -43.89 11.59 -37.76
C VAL A 962 -43.06 12.55 -38.60
N ARG A 963 -43.11 12.41 -39.93
CA ARG A 963 -42.43 13.28 -40.90
C ARG A 963 -43.42 14.33 -41.41
N VAL A 964 -42.98 15.58 -41.51
CA VAL A 964 -43.60 16.60 -42.36
C VAL A 964 -42.51 17.19 -43.25
N ASP A 965 -42.69 17.08 -44.57
CA ASP A 965 -41.83 17.72 -45.57
C ASP A 965 -42.28 19.16 -45.80
N ILE A 966 -41.33 20.10 -45.88
CA ILE A 966 -41.58 21.46 -46.40
C ILE A 966 -40.54 21.76 -47.48
N ASP A 967 -41.03 22.00 -48.68
CA ASP A 967 -40.26 22.33 -49.88
C ASP A 967 -39.98 23.85 -49.92
N LEU A 968 -38.72 24.24 -49.78
CA LEU A 968 -38.25 25.64 -49.80
C LEU A 968 -37.93 26.06 -51.23
N ASN A 969 -38.94 26.17 -52.08
CA ASN A 969 -38.82 26.83 -53.38
C ASN A 969 -40.13 27.50 -53.78
N LYS A 970 -40.42 28.65 -53.17
CA LYS A 970 -41.23 29.71 -53.78
C LYS A 970 -40.98 31.05 -53.07
N GLU A 971 -40.52 32.02 -53.83
CA GLU A 971 -40.39 33.41 -53.43
C GLU A 971 -41.75 34.00 -53.02
N ASN A 972 -41.68 34.97 -52.10
CA ASN A 972 -42.77 35.80 -51.56
C ASN A 972 -43.72 35.14 -50.55
N ASP A 973 -43.31 35.13 -49.28
CA ASP A 973 -44.14 35.67 -48.19
C ASP A 973 -43.28 36.07 -46.99
N LYS A 974 -43.54 37.27 -46.44
CA LYS A 974 -42.64 37.99 -45.53
C LYS A 974 -42.83 37.67 -44.04
N TYR A 975 -43.54 36.60 -43.69
CA TYR A 975 -43.70 36.16 -42.30
C TYR A 975 -43.76 34.64 -42.23
N THR A 976 -42.89 34.03 -41.43
CA THR A 976 -42.95 32.59 -41.12
C THR A 976 -43.10 32.45 -39.61
N VAL A 977 -44.27 31.98 -39.17
CA VAL A 977 -44.50 31.58 -37.78
C VAL A 977 -44.15 30.10 -37.68
N VAL A 978 -43.22 29.73 -36.80
CA VAL A 978 -42.78 28.36 -36.57
C VAL A 978 -43.26 27.94 -35.18
N SER A 979 -44.08 26.90 -35.08
CA SER A 979 -44.53 26.32 -33.80
C SER A 979 -44.04 24.87 -33.61
N GLU A 980 -43.51 24.63 -32.41
CA GLU A 980 -43.23 23.37 -31.69
C GLU A 980 -42.28 22.30 -32.27
N PHE A 981 -41.11 22.23 -31.60
CA PHE A 981 -40.23 21.12 -31.17
C PHE A 981 -40.09 19.82 -32.00
N LEU A 982 -38.85 19.57 -32.47
CA LEU A 982 -38.08 18.32 -32.28
C LEU A 982 -36.63 18.45 -32.81
N TYR A 983 -35.70 17.72 -32.19
CA TYR A 983 -34.23 17.83 -32.30
C TYR A 983 -33.62 16.92 -33.40
N GLN A 984 -32.77 17.48 -34.27
CA GLN A 984 -31.66 16.80 -34.98
C GLN A 984 -30.55 17.85 -35.29
N PRO A 985 -29.27 17.61 -34.97
CA PRO A 985 -28.18 18.42 -35.52
C PRO A 985 -27.92 17.94 -36.95
N VAL A 986 -28.38 18.71 -37.92
CA VAL A 986 -27.93 18.60 -39.31
C VAL A 986 -27.22 19.90 -39.64
N ASP A 987 -26.06 19.79 -40.30
CA ASP A 987 -25.28 20.90 -40.82
C ASP A 987 -26.18 21.87 -41.61
N ASN A 988 -26.56 22.98 -40.99
CA ASN A 988 -27.63 23.86 -41.46
C ASN A 988 -27.06 25.23 -41.84
N LYS A 989 -26.66 25.34 -43.11
CA LYS A 989 -26.46 26.63 -43.78
C LYS A 989 -27.78 27.41 -43.82
N GLY A 990 -27.99 28.30 -42.85
CA GLY A 990 -28.98 29.39 -42.93
C GLY A 990 -30.35 29.17 -42.29
N LYS A 991 -30.47 28.40 -41.19
CA LYS A 991 -31.71 28.31 -40.39
C LYS A 991 -31.45 28.64 -38.91
N LEU A 992 -32.40 29.30 -38.25
CA LEU A 992 -32.40 29.63 -36.81
C LEU A 992 -32.92 28.42 -35.99
N VAL A 993 -32.27 28.09 -34.87
CA VAL A 993 -32.68 27.02 -33.95
C VAL A 993 -32.75 27.58 -32.52
N PHE A 994 -33.83 27.24 -31.81
CA PHE A 994 -34.05 27.61 -30.40
C PHE A 994 -34.13 26.35 -29.56
N LEU A 995 -33.36 26.29 -28.47
CA LEU A 995 -33.42 25.21 -27.48
C LEU A 995 -34.04 25.76 -26.19
N THR A 996 -35.01 25.07 -25.59
CA THR A 996 -35.54 25.42 -24.25
C THR A 996 -35.86 24.16 -23.46
N ASP A 997 -35.50 24.17 -22.17
CA ASP A 997 -35.76 23.07 -21.21
C ASP A 997 -37.15 23.22 -20.52
N ASP A 998 -37.83 24.37 -20.69
CA ASP A 998 -39.19 24.62 -20.22
C ASP A 998 -40.01 25.28 -21.34
N ASN A 999 -41.16 24.69 -21.66
CA ASN A 999 -42.08 25.11 -22.71
C ASN A 999 -43.02 26.25 -22.29
N LYS A 1000 -42.99 26.71 -21.02
CA LYS A 1000 -43.82 27.82 -20.53
C LYS A 1000 -43.12 29.18 -20.49
N ILE A 1001 -41.78 29.22 -20.44
CA ILE A 1001 -40.99 30.45 -20.32
C ILE A 1001 -39.78 30.35 -21.27
N GLY A 1002 -39.92 30.87 -22.49
CA GLY A 1002 -38.90 30.77 -23.53
C GLY A 1002 -39.26 31.57 -24.80
N PRO A 1003 -38.39 31.58 -25.81
CA PRO A 1003 -38.63 32.27 -27.08
C PRO A 1003 -39.78 31.61 -27.86
N GLU A 1004 -40.79 32.39 -28.22
CA GLU A 1004 -42.01 31.89 -28.88
C GLU A 1004 -41.84 31.83 -30.41
N TYR A 1005 -41.10 32.79 -30.99
CA TYR A 1005 -40.69 32.80 -32.39
C TYR A 1005 -39.56 33.83 -32.60
N ALA A 1006 -38.88 33.75 -33.75
CA ALA A 1006 -38.00 34.82 -34.22
C ALA A 1006 -38.32 35.25 -35.65
N VAL A 1007 -38.33 36.55 -35.87
CA VAL A 1007 -38.50 37.15 -37.19
C VAL A 1007 -37.14 37.62 -37.69
N LEU A 1008 -36.77 37.18 -38.89
CA LEU A 1008 -35.54 37.57 -39.59
C LEU A 1008 -35.87 38.67 -40.61
N GLU A 1009 -35.30 39.86 -40.43
CA GLU A 1009 -35.25 40.86 -41.50
C GLU A 1009 -33.78 41.04 -41.93
N SER A 1010 -33.48 40.65 -43.17
CA SER A 1010 -32.12 40.73 -43.74
C SER A 1010 -32.06 41.78 -44.84
N ALA A 1011 -31.16 42.75 -44.69
CA ALA A 1011 -30.69 43.60 -45.77
C ALA A 1011 -29.17 43.40 -45.94
N ASN A 1012 -28.64 43.60 -47.14
CA ASN A 1012 -27.31 43.13 -47.59
C ASN A 1012 -26.07 43.54 -46.76
N ALA A 1013 -26.19 44.32 -45.68
CA ALA A 1013 -25.10 44.68 -44.77
C ALA A 1013 -25.36 44.38 -43.27
N TRP A 1014 -26.61 44.18 -42.85
CA TRP A 1014 -27.00 43.94 -41.45
C TRP A 1014 -28.20 42.99 -41.37
N THR A 1015 -28.22 42.15 -40.35
CA THR A 1015 -29.31 41.22 -40.04
C THR A 1015 -29.91 41.61 -38.70
N ASP A 1016 -31.21 41.91 -38.68
CA ASP A 1016 -31.98 42.26 -37.49
C ASP A 1016 -32.84 41.04 -37.08
N TYR A 1017 -32.74 40.63 -35.81
CA TYR A 1017 -33.46 39.51 -35.21
C TYR A 1017 -34.39 40.01 -34.11
N TYR A 1018 -35.69 39.79 -34.26
CA TYR A 1018 -36.68 40.10 -33.23
C TYR A 1018 -37.17 38.80 -32.59
N VAL A 1019 -36.83 38.57 -31.32
CA VAL A 1019 -37.13 37.35 -30.57
C VAL A 1019 -38.12 37.67 -29.47
N LYS A 1020 -39.35 37.15 -29.58
CA LYS A 1020 -40.36 37.34 -28.54
C LYS A 1020 -40.15 36.32 -27.43
N VAL A 1021 -39.95 36.78 -26.20
CA VAL A 1021 -39.71 35.95 -25.02
C VAL A 1021 -40.80 36.15 -23.98
N LYS A 1022 -41.20 35.07 -23.30
CA LYS A 1022 -42.10 35.13 -22.15
C LYS A 1022 -41.29 35.29 -20.87
N LYS A 1023 -41.63 36.27 -20.05
CA LYS A 1023 -41.00 36.55 -18.74
C LYS A 1023 -42.00 36.32 -17.63
N ASN A 1024 -41.61 35.57 -16.60
CA ASN A 1024 -42.40 35.41 -15.39
C ASN A 1024 -41.99 36.48 -14.35
N LYS A 1025 -42.93 37.34 -13.95
CA LYS A 1025 -42.76 38.33 -12.90
C LYS A 1025 -43.79 38.05 -11.81
N ASN A 1026 -43.33 37.62 -10.63
CA ASN A 1026 -44.17 37.28 -9.47
C ASN A 1026 -45.31 36.28 -9.78
N GLY A 1027 -45.04 35.28 -10.61
CA GLY A 1027 -46.02 34.25 -10.98
C GLY A 1027 -46.92 34.62 -12.17
N ILE A 1028 -46.76 35.80 -12.78
CA ILE A 1028 -47.51 36.24 -13.96
C ILE A 1028 -46.57 36.26 -15.17
N ILE A 1029 -46.95 35.56 -16.24
CA ILE A 1029 -46.19 35.48 -17.49
C ILE A 1029 -46.60 36.63 -18.42
N THR A 1030 -45.62 37.42 -18.86
CA THR A 1030 -45.80 38.56 -19.79
C THR A 1030 -44.88 38.44 -20.99
N ASP A 1031 -45.31 38.94 -22.15
CA ASP A 1031 -44.57 38.90 -23.41
C ASP A 1031 -43.62 40.11 -23.54
N GLU A 1032 -42.38 39.88 -23.98
CA GLU A 1032 -41.37 40.92 -24.23
C GLU A 1032 -40.63 40.63 -25.55
N ILE A 1033 -40.17 41.65 -26.28
CA ILE A 1033 -39.48 41.48 -27.58
C ILE A 1033 -38.02 41.89 -27.43
N LEU A 1034 -37.12 40.96 -27.75
CA LEU A 1034 -35.68 41.18 -27.78
C LEU A 1034 -35.23 41.48 -29.21
N HIS A 1035 -34.47 42.56 -29.43
CA HIS A 1035 -33.98 42.94 -30.75
C HIS A 1035 -32.46 42.85 -30.83
N ILE A 1036 -31.94 42.04 -31.77
CA ILE A 1036 -30.50 41.78 -31.94
C ILE A 1036 -30.09 42.15 -33.36
N LYS A 1037 -29.04 42.99 -33.50
CA LYS A 1037 -28.56 43.43 -34.82
C LYS A 1037 -27.11 42.98 -35.06
N ALA A 1038 -26.88 42.25 -36.16
CA ALA A 1038 -25.58 41.64 -36.50
C ALA A 1038 -25.09 42.01 -37.91
N ARG A 1039 -23.77 42.18 -38.08
CA ARG A 1039 -23.16 42.74 -39.31
C ARG A 1039 -22.72 41.68 -40.33
N LYS A 1040 -23.57 40.69 -40.63
CA LYS A 1040 -23.57 39.72 -41.78
C LYS A 1040 -24.56 38.57 -41.49
N LYS A 1041 -24.78 37.65 -42.45
CA LYS A 1041 -25.57 36.41 -42.23
C LYS A 1041 -24.82 35.49 -41.27
N VAL A 1042 -25.01 35.70 -39.97
CA VAL A 1042 -24.46 34.88 -38.91
C VAL A 1042 -25.54 33.91 -38.46
N GLY A 1043 -25.29 32.60 -38.52
CA GLY A 1043 -26.19 31.61 -37.93
C GLY A 1043 -26.16 31.74 -36.41
N LEU A 1044 -27.26 32.16 -35.79
CA LEU A 1044 -27.40 32.25 -34.34
C LEU A 1044 -27.98 30.94 -33.80
N ASN A 1045 -27.24 30.28 -32.91
CA ASN A 1045 -27.71 29.13 -32.16
C ASN A 1045 -27.95 29.58 -30.72
N LEU A 1046 -29.21 29.55 -30.27
CA LEU A 1046 -29.63 30.10 -28.99
C LEU A 1046 -30.09 28.97 -28.06
N SER A 1047 -29.41 28.78 -26.93
CA SER A 1047 -29.79 27.81 -25.91
C SER A 1047 -30.42 28.47 -24.69
N TRP A 1048 -31.57 28.00 -24.23
CA TRP A 1048 -32.23 28.47 -23.02
C TRP A 1048 -32.31 27.35 -21.99
N LYS A 1049 -31.88 27.65 -20.76
CA LYS A 1049 -31.99 26.76 -19.61
C LYS A 1049 -32.60 27.52 -18.45
N ALA A 1050 -33.78 27.07 -18.00
CA ALA A 1050 -34.36 27.60 -16.77
C ALA A 1050 -33.64 26.97 -15.58
N MET A 1051 -33.05 27.78 -14.69
CA MET A 1051 -32.53 27.32 -13.40
C MET A 1051 -33.49 27.73 -12.28
N ASN A 1052 -33.59 26.89 -11.25
CA ASN A 1052 -34.43 27.13 -10.08
C ASN A 1052 -34.05 28.44 -9.38
N LEU A 1053 -35.07 29.21 -8.97
CA LEU A 1053 -34.92 30.44 -8.18
C LEU A 1053 -34.22 30.14 -6.84
N TYR A 1054 -33.03 30.69 -6.63
CA TYR A 1054 -32.50 30.91 -5.29
C TYR A 1054 -32.94 32.30 -4.82
N ASP A 1055 -33.84 32.32 -3.85
CA ASP A 1055 -34.28 33.55 -3.17
C ASP A 1055 -33.25 33.89 -2.09
N LEU A 1056 -32.32 34.82 -2.39
CA LEU A 1056 -31.50 35.44 -1.35
C LEU A 1056 -32.29 36.62 -0.79
N SER A 1057 -32.69 36.49 0.47
CA SER A 1057 -33.45 37.48 1.20
C SER A 1057 -32.78 38.86 1.18
N ALA A 1058 -33.58 39.87 0.78
CA ALA A 1058 -33.38 41.31 0.88
C ALA A 1058 -32.64 42.03 -0.28
N GLY A 1059 -33.41 42.44 -1.29
CA GLY A 1059 -33.04 43.47 -2.27
C GLY A 1059 -33.89 43.40 -3.54
N ASN A 1060 -34.25 44.54 -4.15
CA ASN A 1060 -34.96 44.63 -5.44
C ASN A 1060 -34.06 44.21 -6.64
N SER A 1061 -33.30 43.14 -6.48
CA SER A 1061 -32.42 42.56 -7.51
C SER A 1061 -32.95 41.19 -7.92
N TRP A 1062 -33.07 40.98 -9.23
CA TRP A 1062 -33.48 39.71 -9.81
C TRP A 1062 -32.39 39.27 -10.78
N SER A 1063 -31.87 38.05 -10.62
CA SER A 1063 -30.87 37.50 -11.53
C SER A 1063 -31.51 36.47 -12.44
N PHE A 1064 -31.45 36.72 -13.75
CA PHE A 1064 -31.82 35.77 -14.79
C PHE A 1064 -30.56 35.41 -15.58
N TYR A 1065 -30.30 34.13 -15.79
CA TYR A 1065 -29.14 33.66 -16.54
C TYR A 1065 -29.54 33.28 -17.96
N TYR A 1066 -28.95 33.92 -18.97
CA TYR A 1066 -29.04 33.51 -20.36
C TYR A 1066 -27.65 33.09 -20.83
N GLY A 1067 -27.50 31.82 -21.22
CA GLY A 1067 -26.27 31.30 -21.80
C GLY A 1067 -26.36 31.27 -23.31
N PHE A 1068 -25.46 31.96 -24.01
CA PHE A 1068 -25.32 31.85 -25.46
C PHE A 1068 -24.12 30.95 -25.76
N VAL A 1069 -24.28 29.95 -26.64
CA VAL A 1069 -23.16 29.13 -27.13
C VAL A 1069 -22.92 29.49 -28.58
N LEU A 1070 -21.75 30.07 -28.87
CA LEU A 1070 -21.30 30.35 -30.22
C LEU A 1070 -20.54 29.13 -30.74
N GLY A 1071 -20.85 28.68 -31.95
CA GLY A 1071 -20.07 27.63 -32.61
C GLY A 1071 -18.69 28.15 -33.04
N ASP A 1072 -17.75 27.24 -33.22
CA ASP A 1072 -16.35 27.57 -33.54
C ASP A 1072 -16.21 28.41 -34.83
N ASN A 1073 -15.36 29.44 -34.79
CA ASN A 1073 -15.02 30.40 -35.86
C ASN A 1073 -16.08 31.44 -36.28
N GLN A 1074 -16.55 32.28 -35.36
CA GLN A 1074 -17.27 33.52 -35.72
C GLN A 1074 -16.71 34.77 -35.04
N ASP A 1075 -16.34 35.77 -35.84
CA ASP A 1075 -15.87 37.09 -35.39
C ASP A 1075 -17.08 38.00 -35.09
N LEU A 1076 -17.24 38.38 -33.81
CA LEU A 1076 -18.32 39.24 -33.31
C LEU A 1076 -17.92 40.71 -33.15
N SER A 1077 -16.77 41.13 -33.70
CA SER A 1077 -16.34 42.52 -33.64
C SER A 1077 -17.38 43.47 -34.27
N GLY A 1078 -18.10 44.22 -33.42
CA GLY A 1078 -19.08 45.23 -33.82
C GLY A 1078 -20.56 44.84 -33.77
N ALA A 1079 -20.95 43.75 -33.08
CA ALA A 1079 -22.35 43.45 -32.76
C ALA A 1079 -22.91 44.38 -31.66
N SER A 1080 -24.20 44.73 -31.73
CA SER A 1080 -24.86 45.64 -30.78
C SER A 1080 -26.15 45.03 -30.21
N PHE A 1081 -26.33 45.11 -28.89
CA PHE A 1081 -27.49 44.58 -28.17
C PHE A 1081 -28.26 45.74 -27.55
N TYR A 1082 -29.57 45.83 -27.81
CA TYR A 1082 -30.41 46.88 -27.25
C TYR A 1082 -31.75 46.32 -26.77
N THR A 1083 -32.23 46.86 -25.65
CA THR A 1083 -33.58 46.66 -25.13
C THR A 1083 -34.30 48.00 -25.13
N GLU A 1084 -35.63 48.01 -25.23
CA GLU A 1084 -36.42 49.24 -25.39
C GLU A 1084 -36.40 50.20 -24.18
N LYS A 1085 -35.74 49.85 -23.07
CA LYS A 1085 -35.48 50.75 -21.92
C LYS A 1085 -34.01 50.70 -21.48
N PRO A 1086 -33.43 51.82 -20.99
CA PRO A 1086 -32.02 51.90 -20.65
C PRO A 1086 -31.68 50.97 -19.48
N LEU A 1087 -30.67 50.13 -19.68
CA LEU A 1087 -30.09 49.22 -18.69
C LEU A 1087 -28.63 49.62 -18.47
N VAL A 1088 -28.21 49.74 -17.21
CA VAL A 1088 -26.80 49.98 -16.86
C VAL A 1088 -26.11 48.62 -16.72
N LEU A 1089 -25.03 48.42 -17.47
CA LEU A 1089 -24.21 47.19 -17.47
C LEU A 1089 -23.00 47.35 -16.55
N SER A 1090 -22.82 46.41 -15.62
CA SER A 1090 -21.60 46.26 -14.82
C SER A 1090 -21.04 44.85 -15.03
N LEU A 1091 -19.76 44.74 -15.41
CA LEU A 1091 -19.10 43.47 -15.70
C LEU A 1091 -18.31 43.01 -14.47
N ASN A 1092 -18.58 41.80 -13.95
CA ASN A 1092 -17.78 41.17 -12.91
C ASN A 1092 -17.36 39.75 -13.35
N TYR A 1093 -16.09 39.42 -13.14
CA TYR A 1093 -15.51 38.12 -13.44
C TYR A 1093 -15.72 37.18 -12.25
N LEU A 1094 -16.38 36.03 -12.47
CA LEU A 1094 -16.54 34.98 -11.46
C LEU A 1094 -16.21 33.64 -12.12
N SER A 1095 -15.19 32.95 -11.60
CA SER A 1095 -14.87 31.56 -11.92
C SER A 1095 -15.69 30.62 -11.03
N ASP A 1096 -16.36 29.63 -11.63
CA ASP A 1096 -17.12 28.59 -10.94
C ASP A 1096 -16.19 27.40 -10.59
N PRO A 1097 -16.14 26.91 -9.34
CA PRO A 1097 -15.20 25.88 -8.90
C PRO A 1097 -15.46 24.45 -9.42
N ASN A 1098 -16.57 24.18 -10.13
CA ASN A 1098 -16.98 22.82 -10.50
C ASN A 1098 -16.93 22.50 -12.02
N ASP A 1099 -16.08 23.16 -12.80
CA ASP A 1099 -15.89 22.84 -14.23
C ASP A 1099 -14.67 21.92 -14.44
N LEU A 1100 -14.86 20.62 -14.20
CA LEU A 1100 -13.90 19.55 -14.46
C LEU A 1100 -14.13 18.96 -15.87
N LYS A 1101 -13.72 19.71 -16.90
CA LYS A 1101 -13.39 19.21 -18.26
C LYS A 1101 -12.85 20.38 -19.07
N GLY A 1102 -11.65 20.23 -19.62
CA GLY A 1102 -10.91 21.27 -20.35
C GLY A 1102 -11.56 21.73 -21.66
N GLU A 1103 -12.65 22.48 -21.58
CA GLU A 1103 -13.05 23.45 -22.59
C GLU A 1103 -12.94 24.84 -21.96
N THR A 1104 -12.21 25.76 -22.59
CA THR A 1104 -12.25 27.16 -22.16
C THR A 1104 -13.61 27.76 -22.53
N ARG A 1105 -14.65 27.45 -21.74
CA ARG A 1105 -15.96 28.09 -21.86
C ARG A 1105 -15.89 29.43 -21.13
N THR A 1106 -15.65 30.51 -21.87
CA THR A 1106 -15.79 31.86 -21.30
C THR A 1106 -17.28 32.09 -20.97
N LYS A 1107 -17.68 31.85 -19.72
CA LYS A 1107 -19.00 32.25 -19.21
C LYS A 1107 -19.00 33.76 -18.97
N PHE A 1108 -19.77 34.49 -19.78
CA PHE A 1108 -20.10 35.89 -19.48
C PHE A 1108 -21.33 35.92 -18.57
N SER A 1109 -21.16 36.45 -17.36
CA SER A 1109 -22.25 36.65 -16.40
C SER A 1109 -22.71 38.10 -16.45
N PHE A 1110 -23.99 38.33 -16.77
CA PHE A 1110 -24.59 39.67 -16.76
C PHE A 1110 -25.42 39.84 -15.49
N HIS A 1111 -25.09 40.83 -14.66
CA HIS A 1111 -25.91 41.25 -13.53
C HIS A 1111 -26.82 42.41 -13.96
N PHE A 1112 -28.11 42.31 -13.65
CA PHE A 1112 -29.09 43.34 -14.00
C PHE A 1112 -29.69 43.94 -12.72
N THR A 1113 -29.46 45.24 -12.51
CA THR A 1113 -30.12 46.02 -11.45
C THR A 1113 -31.10 47.00 -12.10
N TYR A 1114 -32.36 46.96 -11.69
CA TYR A 1114 -33.37 47.93 -12.10
C TYR A 1114 -33.41 49.07 -11.08
N ASP A 1115 -32.80 50.22 -11.41
CA ASP A 1115 -33.09 51.46 -10.69
C ASP A 1115 -34.34 52.09 -11.33
N GLY A 1116 -35.45 52.02 -10.59
CA GLY A 1116 -36.76 52.44 -11.07
C GLY A 1116 -36.93 53.95 -11.25
N ASN A 1117 -35.90 54.79 -11.21
CA ASN A 1117 -36.06 56.24 -11.33
C ASN A 1117 -34.89 56.98 -12.00
N LYS A 1118 -34.91 57.07 -13.34
CA LYS A 1118 -34.92 58.32 -14.15
C LYS A 1118 -34.39 58.07 -15.58
N ILE A 1119 -34.95 58.85 -16.52
CA ILE A 1119 -34.86 58.78 -17.99
C ILE A 1119 -33.41 58.85 -18.50
#